data_AF-A0A8B9IVY1-F1
#
_entry.id   AF-A0A8B9IVY1-F1
#
_cell.length_a   1.000
_cell.length_b   1.000
_cell.length_c   1.000
_cell.angle_alpha   90.00
_cell.angle_beta   90.00
_cell.angle_gamma   90.00
#
_symmetry.space_group_name_H-M   'P 1'
#
loop_
_entity.id
_entity.type
_entity.pdbx_description
1 polymer ?
#
loop_
_entity_poly.entity_id
_entity_poly.type
_entity_poly.pdbx_seq_one_letter_code
_entity_poly.pdbx_strand_id
1 'polypeptide(L)'
;MRGFSTSWTRWWLSWWLSLPGASSMPRWLFWLAGGSCRMRPPGTPCASSWSRGGWSWWGVAGAWRMRRSLTTARGWSSWGWAGASCAVRWGRAPPPAWPGRSTPSATRGRAQPPLRRWDPRPGTSCSPCGVPGSEHLFLPTPPQMGYDGLFLGRVDHQDKAQREQRRELELLWRTSGSLRSPGSDLFTGILPNVYNPPTGFCWDQLCSDPPVVDGDSEENNVASIVSTFLDIATKQAEHYRTNHIIMTMGSDFHYENANLWFKNMDKLIAHVNAQQANGSRVHVLYSTPSCYLWELHQANLSWSLKMDDFFPYSDGPHQFWTGFFTSRPALKRYERLSNNFLQICSQLEALAGPAARDGPYGPGDSSVLREAVAVAQHHDAVTGTEKQHVANDYAKQLAIGWERCQLLVSNALSSLSGTKETFTFCNSLNISVCPLTEASSRFLVLLYNPLGRRVSWPIRLPVHGVSYTVTDPRGQPVPSEVVPVSIVTHGLRGNGIGAMQELLFQASAPALGFSTFTVTRSPHGHPRVPPVQPPVLPQPWDIHNEHLRVLFDPLTGHLKEIQNLAKNISLPVFQSYYWYNASVGNDESSQASGAYIFRPNSSEPIPVSVSKRISTSLVQNALVQEVHQTFSSWCSQVVRLYAGQPYVELEWTVGPIPVEDGWGKEIISRFQTPLQTRARFYTDSNGRQILERRRDYRPTWNLSQTEPVAGNYYPVTSRIFIKDKKVQLTVLTDRSQGGSSISDGSLELMVHRRLLYDDNRGVEEPLLEPGADRRGLVVRGRHLLLLDTVQAAADGHRLRAQELFMAPYPVLAPGGGALPTGPSSNACRSSQRCAGSCLPASIS
;
A
#
# COMPACT_ATOMS: atom_id res chain seq x y z
N MET A 1 32.91 23.43 -32.21
CA MET A 1 33.08 24.20 -33.47
C MET A 1 31.76 24.16 -34.23
N ARG A 2 31.22 25.35 -34.59
CA ARG A 2 30.17 25.72 -35.58
C ARG A 2 28.98 24.74 -35.76
N GLY A 3 27.70 25.07 -35.63
CA GLY A 3 26.96 26.35 -35.75
C GLY A 3 25.69 26.10 -36.62
N PHE A 4 24.62 26.87 -36.38
CA PHE A 4 23.25 26.85 -36.97
C PHE A 4 22.27 25.85 -36.34
N SER A 5 21.31 26.21 -35.46
CA SER A 5 20.33 27.31 -35.32
C SER A 5 18.96 27.04 -35.97
N THR A 6 17.92 27.15 -35.11
CA THR A 6 16.54 27.67 -35.32
C THR A 6 15.61 26.97 -36.32
N SER A 7 14.29 26.78 -36.13
CA SER A 7 13.32 27.01 -35.04
C SER A 7 11.87 26.85 -35.59
N TRP A 8 10.87 26.67 -34.70
CA TRP A 8 9.43 27.01 -34.84
C TRP A 8 8.40 26.03 -35.48
N THR A 9 7.57 25.45 -34.58
CA THR A 9 6.08 25.46 -34.49
C THR A 9 5.14 24.76 -35.50
N ARG A 10 4.39 23.79 -34.93
CA ARG A 10 2.92 23.79 -34.65
C ARG A 10 1.95 23.38 -35.80
N TRP A 11 0.89 22.69 -35.37
CA TRP A 11 -0.38 22.31 -36.04
C TRP A 11 -0.48 20.91 -36.67
N TRP A 12 -1.16 20.00 -35.95
CA TRP A 12 -1.86 18.85 -36.53
C TRP A 12 -3.31 18.88 -36.04
N LEU A 13 -4.24 18.99 -36.98
CA LEU A 13 -5.68 18.85 -36.77
C LEU A 13 -6.25 18.10 -37.98
N SER A 14 -7.01 17.04 -37.67
CA SER A 14 -7.97 16.33 -38.53
C SER A 14 -7.43 15.43 -39.65
N TRP A 15 -7.71 14.13 -39.57
CA TRP A 15 -8.77 13.49 -40.37
C TRP A 15 -8.98 12.03 -39.93
N TRP A 16 -10.23 11.72 -39.61
CA TRP A 16 -10.78 10.39 -39.36
C TRP A 16 -11.93 10.21 -40.35
N LEU A 17 -12.04 9.02 -40.95
CA LEU A 17 -13.25 8.30 -41.40
C LEU A 17 -12.98 7.51 -42.69
N SER A 18 -13.21 6.18 -42.65
CA SER A 18 -14.16 5.44 -43.52
C SER A 18 -14.03 3.90 -43.43
N LEU A 19 -14.95 3.27 -42.66
CA LEU A 19 -15.74 2.04 -42.96
C LEU A 19 -15.03 0.65 -43.23
N PRO A 20 -15.74 -0.51 -43.36
CA PRO A 20 -16.31 -1.33 -42.27
C PRO A 20 -16.11 -2.89 -42.42
N GLY A 21 -16.36 -3.66 -41.35
CA GLY A 21 -17.08 -4.97 -41.42
C GLY A 21 -16.33 -6.32 -41.56
N ALA A 22 -16.90 -7.32 -40.85
CA ALA A 22 -16.95 -8.78 -41.13
C ALA A 22 -15.89 -9.76 -40.53
N SER A 23 -16.30 -10.37 -39.39
CA SER A 23 -16.50 -11.82 -39.13
C SER A 23 -15.43 -12.90 -39.42
N SER A 24 -15.30 -13.78 -38.42
CA SER A 24 -14.88 -15.20 -38.43
C SER A 24 -13.38 -15.53 -38.30
N MET A 25 -13.03 -16.17 -37.18
CA MET A 25 -11.76 -16.88 -36.98
C MET A 25 -12.06 -18.36 -36.65
N PRO A 26 -11.41 -19.34 -37.29
CA PRO A 26 -11.56 -20.75 -36.97
C PRO A 26 -10.67 -21.17 -35.80
N ARG A 27 -11.19 -22.11 -35.00
CA ARG A 27 -10.49 -22.86 -33.95
C ARG A 27 -9.36 -23.69 -34.56
N TRP A 28 -8.18 -23.67 -33.94
CA TRP A 28 -7.10 -24.63 -34.20
C TRP A 28 -6.82 -25.48 -32.96
N LEU A 29 -6.82 -26.80 -33.18
CA LEU A 29 -6.49 -27.85 -32.20
C LEU A 29 -5.01 -27.78 -31.81
N PHE A 30 -4.72 -27.90 -30.51
CA PHE A 30 -3.40 -28.31 -30.02
C PHE A 30 -3.47 -29.75 -29.50
N TRP A 31 -2.64 -30.63 -30.07
CA TRP A 31 -2.25 -31.90 -29.48
C TRP A 31 -1.07 -31.65 -28.52
N LEU A 32 -1.21 -32.04 -27.25
CA LEU A 32 -0.10 -32.14 -26.30
C LEU A 32 -0.14 -33.54 -25.69
N ALA A 33 0.94 -34.29 -25.90
CA ALA A 33 1.24 -35.52 -25.20
C ALA A 33 1.47 -35.20 -23.71
N GLY A 34 0.60 -35.73 -22.85
CA GLY A 34 0.68 -35.58 -21.41
C GLY A 34 1.50 -36.70 -20.77
N GLY A 35 2.49 -36.33 -19.97
CA GLY A 35 3.11 -37.18 -18.95
C GLY A 35 2.86 -36.60 -17.57
N SER A 36 2.14 -37.33 -16.72
CA SER A 36 1.76 -36.95 -15.35
C SER A 36 2.85 -37.25 -14.33
N CYS A 37 2.93 -36.53 -13.20
CA CYS A 37 3.35 -37.13 -11.92
C CYS A 37 2.70 -36.49 -10.68
N ARG A 38 2.09 -37.37 -9.86
CA ARG A 38 1.68 -37.17 -8.45
C ARG A 38 2.91 -37.32 -7.55
N MET A 39 2.87 -36.72 -6.34
CA MET A 39 3.75 -37.13 -5.23
C MET A 39 3.67 -38.66 -5.07
N ARG A 40 4.84 -39.32 -5.10
CA ARG A 40 5.02 -40.76 -4.86
C ARG A 40 5.76 -41.00 -3.53
N PRO A 41 5.59 -42.18 -2.91
CA PRO A 41 6.25 -42.56 -1.66
C PRO A 41 7.78 -42.70 -1.84
N PRO A 42 8.57 -42.78 -0.74
CA PRO A 42 10.01 -42.47 -0.76
C PRO A 42 10.82 -43.49 -1.57
N GLY A 43 11.78 -43.00 -2.37
CA GLY A 43 12.77 -43.83 -3.05
C GLY A 43 13.09 -43.56 -4.54
N THR A 44 12.51 -42.54 -5.18
CA THR A 44 12.85 -42.19 -6.59
C THR A 44 13.39 -40.77 -6.71
N PRO A 45 14.57 -40.54 -7.34
CA PRO A 45 15.14 -39.21 -7.51
C PRO A 45 14.35 -38.36 -8.52
N CYS A 46 14.31 -37.05 -8.28
CA CYS A 46 13.80 -36.05 -9.23
C CYS A 46 14.77 -35.92 -10.41
N ALA A 47 14.65 -36.79 -11.42
CA ALA A 47 15.38 -36.67 -12.68
C ALA A 47 14.45 -36.12 -13.78
N SER A 48 14.77 -34.95 -14.34
CA SER A 48 14.19 -34.48 -15.60
C SER A 48 14.97 -35.09 -16.76
N SER A 49 14.50 -36.22 -17.31
CA SER A 49 15.05 -36.77 -18.55
C SER A 49 14.46 -36.04 -19.76
N TRP A 50 15.27 -35.25 -20.46
CA TRP A 50 14.99 -34.82 -21.84
C TRP A 50 15.83 -35.67 -22.80
N SER A 51 15.20 -36.60 -23.51
CA SER A 51 15.87 -37.42 -24.53
C SER A 51 15.96 -36.68 -25.87
N ARG A 52 17.16 -36.65 -26.45
CA ARG A 52 17.50 -36.05 -27.75
C ARG A 52 16.68 -36.65 -28.90
N GLY A 53 16.14 -35.80 -29.76
CA GLY A 53 15.73 -36.13 -31.12
C GLY A 53 16.20 -35.01 -32.05
N GLY A 54 17.25 -35.26 -32.83
CA GLY A 54 17.83 -34.28 -33.76
C GLY A 54 17.08 -34.23 -35.09
N TRP A 55 16.79 -33.02 -35.58
CA TRP A 55 16.37 -32.78 -36.97
C TRP A 55 16.98 -31.48 -37.50
N SER A 56 17.43 -31.56 -38.75
CA SER A 56 18.22 -30.60 -39.51
C SER A 56 17.45 -29.37 -40.00
N TRP A 57 18.20 -28.28 -40.19
CA TRP A 57 17.78 -27.00 -40.77
C TRP A 57 17.31 -27.08 -42.22
N TRP A 58 16.26 -26.33 -42.57
CA TRP A 58 16.14 -25.51 -43.79
C TRP A 58 15.32 -24.25 -43.45
N GLY A 59 15.86 -23.08 -43.77
CA GLY A 59 15.29 -21.78 -43.40
C GLY A 59 14.32 -21.21 -44.44
N VAL A 60 13.44 -20.31 -43.99
CA VAL A 60 12.94 -19.16 -44.76
C VAL A 60 12.74 -18.00 -43.79
N ALA A 61 13.38 -16.87 -44.11
CA ALA A 61 13.27 -15.62 -43.39
C ALA A 61 11.88 -14.98 -43.59
N GLY A 62 11.26 -14.56 -42.48
CA GLY A 62 10.05 -13.74 -42.47
C GLY A 62 10.17 -12.67 -41.41
N ALA A 63 10.61 -11.47 -41.80
CA ALA A 63 10.74 -10.32 -40.92
C ALA A 63 9.37 -9.88 -40.39
N TRP A 64 9.18 -9.91 -39.08
CA TRP A 64 8.04 -9.26 -38.41
C TRP A 64 8.52 -8.01 -37.68
N ARG A 65 8.05 -6.88 -38.20
CA ARG A 65 8.31 -5.53 -37.68
C ARG A 65 7.42 -5.29 -36.46
N MET A 66 7.92 -5.53 -35.25
CA MET A 66 7.25 -5.11 -34.01
C MET A 66 7.28 -3.57 -33.93
N ARG A 67 6.10 -2.95 -33.97
CA ARG A 67 5.94 -1.54 -33.59
C ARG A 67 6.15 -1.42 -32.08
N ARG A 68 7.10 -0.56 -31.70
CA ARG A 68 7.38 -0.15 -30.32
C ARG A 68 6.12 0.47 -29.67
N SER A 69 5.69 -0.11 -28.56
CA SER A 69 4.93 0.56 -27.49
C SER A 69 5.65 0.25 -26.18
N LEU A 70 6.49 1.18 -25.73
CA LEU A 70 7.07 1.18 -24.39
C LEU A 70 5.95 1.56 -23.40
N THR A 71 5.22 0.58 -22.88
CA THR A 71 4.24 0.76 -21.80
C THR A 71 4.15 -0.53 -20.99
N THR A 72 4.58 -0.45 -19.72
CA THR A 72 4.23 -1.33 -18.58
C THR A 72 4.16 -2.84 -18.86
N ALA A 73 5.30 -3.52 -18.73
CA ALA A 73 5.34 -4.98 -18.69
C ALA A 73 4.76 -5.49 -17.36
N ARG A 74 3.70 -6.30 -17.44
CA ARG A 74 3.02 -6.95 -16.31
C ARG A 74 3.92 -8.05 -15.73
N GLY A 75 4.63 -7.77 -14.65
CA GLY A 75 5.44 -8.77 -13.92
C GLY A 75 4.57 -9.60 -12.98
N TRP A 76 4.45 -10.91 -13.22
CA TRP A 76 3.81 -11.86 -12.31
C TRP A 76 4.83 -12.30 -11.27
N SER A 77 4.73 -11.87 -10.00
CA SER A 77 5.50 -12.47 -8.90
C SER A 77 4.58 -13.34 -8.04
N SER A 78 5.10 -14.49 -7.57
CA SER A 78 4.43 -15.47 -6.70
C SER A 78 2.99 -15.89 -7.09
N TRP A 79 2.68 -16.13 -8.37
CA TRP A 79 1.30 -16.39 -8.85
C TRP A 79 0.25 -15.35 -8.37
N GLY A 80 0.68 -14.22 -7.81
CA GLY A 80 -0.09 -13.01 -7.59
C GLY A 80 0.10 -12.07 -8.78
N TRP A 81 -0.80 -11.10 -8.90
CA TRP A 81 -0.73 -10.11 -9.98
C TRP A 81 0.54 -9.23 -9.94
N ALA A 82 1.17 -9.05 -8.77
CA ALA A 82 2.41 -8.30 -8.56
C ALA A 82 3.03 -8.64 -7.19
N GLY A 83 4.32 -8.31 -7.01
CA GLY A 83 5.03 -8.46 -5.73
C GLY A 83 4.68 -7.37 -4.75
N ALA A 84 4.08 -7.76 -3.62
CA ALA A 84 3.55 -6.83 -2.62
C ALA A 84 4.65 -6.23 -1.71
N SER A 85 4.43 -5.01 -1.18
CA SER A 85 5.41 -4.27 -0.36
C SER A 85 4.92 -3.80 1.03
N CYS A 86 5.75 -3.15 1.85
CA CYS A 86 5.50 -2.82 3.25
C CYS A 86 4.47 -1.75 3.50
N ALA A 87 4.15 -1.00 2.45
CA ALA A 87 3.04 -0.07 2.46
C ALA A 87 1.68 -0.78 2.29
N VAL A 88 1.66 -2.10 2.05
CA VAL A 88 0.45 -2.92 1.82
C VAL A 88 -0.25 -3.24 3.15
N ARG A 89 -1.58 -3.42 3.10
CA ARG A 89 -2.42 -3.88 4.23
C ARG A 89 -3.05 -5.24 3.90
N TRP A 90 -3.22 -6.13 4.88
CA TRP A 90 -3.69 -7.51 4.67
C TRP A 90 -4.97 -7.62 3.85
N GLY A 91 -5.99 -6.77 4.05
CA GLY A 91 -7.22 -6.85 3.24
C GLY A 91 -7.00 -6.70 1.73
N ARG A 92 -5.76 -6.40 1.30
CA ARG A 92 -5.25 -6.20 -0.05
C ARG A 92 -4.21 -7.22 -0.49
N ALA A 93 -3.75 -8.13 0.38
CA ALA A 93 -2.80 -9.18 0.03
C ALA A 93 -3.48 -10.44 -0.55
N PRO A 94 -4.68 -10.86 -0.08
CA PRO A 94 -5.51 -11.84 -0.77
C PRO A 94 -6.06 -11.35 -2.12
N PRO A 95 -6.67 -10.15 -2.28
CA PRO A 95 -7.23 -9.70 -3.55
C PRO A 95 -6.34 -9.74 -4.81
N PRO A 96 -4.99 -9.61 -4.76
CA PRO A 96 -4.08 -9.84 -5.89
C PRO A 96 -3.60 -11.29 -6.00
N ALA A 97 -3.49 -12.03 -4.88
CA ALA A 97 -3.10 -13.44 -4.88
C ALA A 97 -4.22 -14.36 -5.39
N TRP A 98 -5.48 -14.03 -5.11
CA TRP A 98 -6.64 -14.84 -5.51
C TRP A 98 -6.93 -14.81 -7.02
N PRO A 99 -7.01 -13.65 -7.71
CA PRO A 99 -7.22 -13.61 -9.15
C PRO A 99 -6.00 -14.13 -9.93
N GLY A 100 -4.78 -13.98 -9.39
CA GLY A 100 -3.56 -14.56 -9.96
C GLY A 100 -3.48 -16.09 -9.80
N ARG A 101 -4.07 -16.67 -8.74
CA ARG A 101 -4.26 -18.13 -8.59
C ARG A 101 -5.48 -18.66 -9.33
N SER A 102 -6.56 -17.90 -9.42
CA SER A 102 -7.79 -18.34 -10.09
C SER A 102 -7.65 -18.40 -11.61
N THR A 103 -6.76 -17.58 -12.19
CA THR A 103 -6.50 -17.58 -13.64
C THR A 103 -5.82 -18.87 -14.12
N PRO A 104 -4.72 -19.37 -13.51
CA PRO A 104 -4.17 -20.69 -13.80
C PRO A 104 -5.15 -21.83 -13.49
N SER A 105 -5.87 -21.79 -12.37
CA SER A 105 -6.81 -22.86 -12.01
C SER A 105 -8.00 -22.96 -12.96
N ALA A 106 -8.47 -21.82 -13.52
CA ALA A 106 -9.53 -21.78 -14.52
C ALA A 106 -9.06 -22.10 -15.95
N THR A 107 -7.84 -21.70 -16.34
CA THR A 107 -7.32 -21.88 -17.71
C THR A 107 -6.62 -23.22 -17.93
N ARG A 108 -5.96 -23.79 -16.91
CA ARG A 108 -5.33 -25.12 -17.00
C ARG A 108 -6.25 -26.27 -16.59
N GLY A 109 -7.42 -25.98 -16.01
CA GLY A 109 -8.40 -26.98 -15.54
C GLY A 109 -9.46 -27.43 -16.54
N ARG A 110 -9.39 -27.02 -17.83
CA ARG A 110 -10.46 -27.24 -18.82
C ARG A 110 -10.25 -28.40 -19.81
N ALA A 111 -9.32 -29.32 -19.54
CA ALA A 111 -9.16 -30.54 -20.33
C ALA A 111 -9.38 -31.82 -19.48
N GLN A 112 -10.50 -32.50 -19.76
CA GLN A 112 -10.94 -33.85 -19.30
C GLN A 112 -11.62 -34.01 -17.91
N PRO A 113 -12.53 -35.01 -17.74
CA PRO A 113 -13.51 -35.07 -16.65
C PRO A 113 -13.00 -35.85 -15.41
N PRO A 114 -13.83 -35.95 -14.35
CA PRO A 114 -13.51 -35.43 -13.02
C PRO A 114 -12.43 -36.25 -12.28
N LEU A 115 -11.17 -35.83 -12.34
CA LEU A 115 -10.13 -36.29 -11.43
C LEU A 115 -9.33 -35.09 -10.87
N ARG A 116 -9.75 -34.71 -9.65
CA ARG A 116 -9.05 -33.91 -8.62
C ARG A 116 -8.61 -32.48 -9.01
N ARG A 117 -9.14 -31.51 -8.26
CA ARG A 117 -8.72 -30.09 -8.20
C ARG A 117 -7.19 -29.98 -8.11
N TRP A 118 -6.61 -29.26 -9.07
CA TRP A 118 -5.26 -28.72 -8.98
C TRP A 118 -5.30 -27.43 -8.16
N ASP A 119 -4.87 -27.50 -6.91
CA ASP A 119 -4.47 -26.34 -6.10
C ASP A 119 -2.93 -26.36 -6.04
N PRO A 120 -2.22 -25.28 -6.40
CA PRO A 120 -0.77 -25.21 -6.25
C PRO A 120 -0.42 -25.21 -4.75
N ARG A 121 0.35 -26.20 -4.31
CA ARG A 121 0.72 -26.43 -2.90
C ARG A 121 2.19 -26.14 -2.55
N PRO A 122 3.01 -25.65 -3.50
CA PRO A 122 4.06 -24.68 -3.16
C PRO A 122 3.97 -23.43 -4.06
N GLY A 123 4.19 -22.25 -3.48
CA GLY A 123 4.38 -21.01 -4.23
C GLY A 123 5.79 -20.97 -4.81
N THR A 124 5.95 -21.34 -6.08
CA THR A 124 7.11 -20.91 -6.86
C THR A 124 6.73 -19.69 -7.68
N SER A 125 7.35 -18.56 -7.37
CA SER A 125 7.58 -17.50 -8.34
C SER A 125 8.57 -18.01 -9.39
N CYS A 126 8.08 -18.55 -10.51
CA CYS A 126 8.90 -18.79 -11.71
C CYS A 126 8.03 -18.65 -12.98
N SER A 127 7.86 -17.42 -13.46
CA SER A 127 8.15 -17.12 -14.87
C SER A 127 9.66 -16.80 -14.95
N PRO A 128 10.35 -16.94 -16.10
CA PRO A 128 11.82 -17.03 -16.18
C PRO A 128 12.61 -15.74 -15.87
N CYS A 129 12.03 -14.77 -15.16
CA CYS A 129 12.73 -13.57 -14.73
C CYS A 129 12.80 -13.57 -13.20
N GLY A 130 13.96 -13.26 -12.65
CA GLY A 130 14.17 -13.13 -11.20
C GLY A 130 13.10 -12.23 -10.59
N VAL A 131 12.66 -12.57 -9.39
CA VAL A 131 11.81 -11.69 -8.59
C VAL A 131 12.65 -10.47 -8.23
N PRO A 132 12.23 -9.23 -8.52
CA PRO A 132 12.89 -8.08 -7.93
C PRO A 132 12.68 -8.18 -6.41
N GLY A 133 13.76 -8.41 -5.68
CA GLY A 133 13.78 -8.85 -4.28
C GLY A 133 13.42 -7.79 -3.24
N SER A 134 12.60 -6.82 -3.58
CA SER A 134 11.98 -5.84 -2.67
C SER A 134 10.81 -6.39 -1.84
N GLU A 135 10.48 -7.69 -1.98
CA GLU A 135 9.49 -8.38 -1.16
C GLU A 135 10.04 -8.64 0.27
N HIS A 136 10.15 -7.59 1.08
CA HIS A 136 10.35 -7.72 2.52
C HIS A 136 9.05 -8.08 3.24
N LEU A 137 8.51 -9.29 3.11
CA LEU A 137 7.46 -9.81 4.03
C LEU A 137 5.98 -9.40 3.78
N PHE A 138 5.32 -9.77 2.67
CA PHE A 138 3.96 -9.22 2.40
C PHE A 138 2.77 -10.15 2.20
N LEU A 139 2.81 -11.31 2.86
CA LEU A 139 1.58 -12.03 3.21
C LEU A 139 1.69 -12.35 4.69
N PRO A 140 0.98 -11.69 5.61
CA PRO A 140 1.03 -12.01 7.05
C PRO A 140 0.59 -13.42 7.50
N THR A 141 0.44 -14.41 6.60
CA THR A 141 0.38 -15.86 6.86
C THR A 141 0.46 -16.62 5.53
N PRO A 142 1.66 -16.74 4.91
CA PRO A 142 1.85 -17.59 3.74
C PRO A 142 1.48 -19.07 4.02
N PRO A 143 1.65 -19.62 5.24
CA PRO A 143 1.12 -20.94 5.61
C PRO A 143 -0.40 -21.08 5.43
N GLN A 144 -1.18 -20.03 5.73
CA GLN A 144 -2.64 -20.07 5.51
C GLN A 144 -3.03 -20.04 4.03
N MET A 145 -2.10 -19.69 3.13
CA MET A 145 -2.26 -19.80 1.68
C MET A 145 -1.74 -21.15 1.14
N GLY A 146 -1.28 -22.05 2.02
CA GLY A 146 -0.75 -23.36 1.66
C GLY A 146 0.69 -23.32 1.12
N TYR A 147 1.53 -22.39 1.58
CA TYR A 147 2.96 -22.39 1.27
C TYR A 147 3.77 -23.10 2.34
N ASP A 148 4.69 -23.95 1.90
CA ASP A 148 5.63 -24.68 2.77
C ASP A 148 6.93 -23.89 3.02
N GLY A 149 7.31 -22.99 2.11
CA GLY A 149 8.48 -22.14 2.28
C GLY A 149 8.50 -20.85 1.46
N LEU A 150 9.43 -19.97 1.81
CA LEU A 150 9.64 -18.63 1.23
C LEU A 150 11.14 -18.34 1.10
N PHE A 151 11.54 -17.60 0.06
CA PHE A 151 12.93 -17.18 -0.13
C PHE A 151 13.03 -15.66 -0.19
N LEU A 152 13.98 -15.08 0.54
CA LEU A 152 14.16 -13.64 0.70
C LEU A 152 15.52 -13.20 0.15
N GLY A 153 15.54 -12.17 -0.69
CA GLY A 153 16.79 -11.58 -1.19
C GLY A 153 17.35 -10.47 -0.30
N ARG A 154 16.47 -9.65 0.28
CA ARG A 154 16.87 -8.48 1.06
C ARG A 154 16.57 -8.71 2.55
N VAL A 155 17.61 -8.64 3.36
CA VAL A 155 17.58 -8.62 4.83
C VAL A 155 18.66 -7.65 5.30
N ASP A 156 18.56 -7.12 6.51
CA ASP A 156 19.56 -6.19 7.06
C ASP A 156 20.98 -6.76 6.92
N HIS A 157 21.93 -5.93 6.47
CA HIS A 157 23.30 -6.36 6.20
C HIS A 157 24.01 -6.96 7.43
N GLN A 158 23.72 -6.47 8.64
CA GLN A 158 24.29 -7.01 9.89
C GLN A 158 23.61 -8.34 10.25
N ASP A 159 22.29 -8.46 10.07
CA ASP A 159 21.58 -9.74 10.26
C ASP A 159 22.09 -10.79 9.26
N LYS A 160 22.28 -10.43 7.99
CA LYS A 160 22.83 -11.32 6.95
C LYS A 160 24.21 -11.84 7.33
N ALA A 161 25.14 -10.93 7.66
CA ALA A 161 26.50 -11.28 8.03
C ALA A 161 26.55 -12.20 9.25
N GLN A 162 25.74 -11.94 10.28
CA GLN A 162 25.66 -12.81 11.45
C GLN A 162 25.09 -14.20 11.10
N ARG A 163 24.07 -14.26 10.25
CA ARG A 163 23.47 -15.53 9.80
C ARG A 163 24.41 -16.36 8.94
N GLU A 164 25.19 -15.72 8.07
CA GLU A 164 26.24 -16.37 7.27
C GLU A 164 27.29 -17.02 8.18
N GLN A 165 27.73 -16.33 9.22
CA GLN A 165 28.70 -16.87 10.20
C GLN A 165 28.14 -18.04 11.00
N ARG A 166 26.83 -18.04 11.29
CA ARG A 166 26.17 -19.06 12.11
C ARG A 166 25.53 -20.19 11.31
N ARG A 167 25.56 -20.12 9.97
CA ARG A 167 24.80 -21.00 9.06
C ARG A 167 23.29 -20.97 9.35
N GLU A 168 22.74 -19.77 9.53
CA GLU A 168 21.34 -19.51 9.88
C GLU A 168 20.60 -18.71 8.77
N LEU A 169 21.07 -18.82 7.52
CA LEU A 169 20.35 -18.31 6.34
C LEU A 169 19.07 -19.12 6.06
N GLU A 170 18.99 -20.34 6.57
CA GLU A 170 17.84 -21.22 6.49
C GLU A 170 17.21 -21.37 7.88
N LEU A 171 15.95 -20.98 8.01
CA LEU A 171 15.28 -20.84 9.30
C LEU A 171 13.79 -21.18 9.22
N LEU A 172 13.19 -21.45 10.37
CA LEU A 172 11.74 -21.53 10.53
C LEU A 172 11.23 -20.18 11.02
N TRP A 173 10.42 -19.52 10.22
CA TRP A 173 9.81 -18.25 10.59
C TRP A 173 8.39 -18.48 11.08
N ARG A 174 8.15 -18.20 12.36
CA ARG A 174 6.81 -18.23 12.94
C ARG A 174 6.15 -16.88 12.73
N THR A 175 5.28 -16.81 11.71
CA THR A 175 4.71 -15.54 11.22
C THR A 175 3.58 -14.99 12.11
N SER A 176 3.20 -15.72 13.16
CA SER A 176 2.18 -15.29 14.12
C SER A 176 2.38 -15.92 15.47
N GLY A 177 2.52 -15.08 16.51
CA GLY A 177 2.50 -15.53 17.91
C GLY A 177 1.10 -15.89 18.42
N SER A 178 0.04 -15.54 17.70
CA SER A 178 -1.35 -15.82 18.10
C SER A 178 -1.89 -17.16 17.57
N LEU A 179 -1.25 -17.73 16.55
CA LEU A 179 -1.62 -19.04 15.99
C LEU A 179 -0.79 -20.13 16.65
N ARG A 180 -1.43 -21.28 16.92
CA ARG A 180 -0.75 -22.44 17.50
C ARG A 180 0.24 -23.03 16.49
N SER A 181 1.48 -23.23 16.91
CA SER A 181 2.48 -23.97 16.12
C SER A 181 2.00 -25.40 15.83
N PRO A 182 2.26 -25.94 14.63
CA PRO A 182 3.03 -25.36 13.53
C PRO A 182 2.20 -24.53 12.53
N GLY A 183 0.96 -24.17 12.83
CA GLY A 183 0.03 -23.55 11.88
C GLY A 183 0.40 -22.16 11.35
N SER A 184 1.46 -21.53 11.89
CA SER A 184 2.05 -20.27 11.43
C SER A 184 3.54 -20.38 11.12
N ASP A 185 4.10 -21.58 11.14
CA ASP A 185 5.52 -21.82 10.90
C ASP A 185 5.73 -21.96 9.38
N LEU A 186 6.70 -21.22 8.84
CA LEU A 186 7.03 -21.18 7.41
C LEU A 186 8.54 -21.34 7.25
N PHE A 187 8.99 -22.30 6.44
CA PHE A 187 10.40 -22.38 6.11
C PHE A 187 10.83 -21.11 5.35
N THR A 188 11.92 -20.48 5.77
CA THR A 188 12.42 -19.25 5.14
C THR A 188 13.91 -19.40 4.83
N GLY A 189 14.26 -19.25 3.55
CA GLY A 189 15.66 -19.20 3.10
C GLY A 189 16.05 -17.78 2.72
N ILE A 190 17.21 -17.32 3.17
CA ILE A 190 17.81 -16.05 2.77
C ILE A 190 18.81 -16.35 1.65
N LEU A 191 18.62 -15.69 0.50
CA LEU A 191 19.43 -15.90 -0.69
C LEU A 191 20.85 -15.33 -0.50
N PRO A 192 21.87 -15.96 -1.11
CA PRO A 192 23.27 -15.63 -0.83
C PRO A 192 23.68 -14.27 -1.40
N ASN A 193 23.15 -13.90 -2.57
CA ASN A 193 23.54 -12.73 -3.36
C ASN A 193 22.30 -11.94 -3.81
N VAL A 194 21.38 -11.73 -2.87
CA VAL A 194 20.09 -11.06 -3.08
C VAL A 194 19.23 -11.87 -4.05
N TYR A 195 19.34 -11.65 -5.36
CA TYR A 195 18.68 -12.50 -6.37
C TYR A 195 19.49 -12.62 -7.67
N ASN A 196 20.74 -12.15 -7.67
CA ASN A 196 21.59 -12.10 -8.86
C ASN A 196 22.24 -13.46 -9.16
N PRO A 197 22.82 -13.68 -10.35
CA PRO A 197 23.78 -14.76 -10.55
C PRO A 197 25.04 -14.55 -9.71
N PRO A 198 25.83 -15.60 -9.45
CA PRO A 198 27.17 -15.43 -8.92
C PRO A 198 28.00 -14.50 -9.83
N THR A 199 28.91 -13.73 -9.24
CA THR A 199 29.79 -12.82 -9.99
C THR A 199 30.58 -13.59 -11.05
N GLY A 200 30.56 -13.10 -12.30
CA GLY A 200 31.22 -13.76 -13.44
C GLY A 200 30.35 -14.77 -14.19
N PHE A 201 29.08 -14.94 -13.81
CA PHE A 201 28.14 -15.91 -14.41
C PHE A 201 26.85 -15.26 -14.94
N CYS A 202 26.89 -13.99 -15.35
CA CYS A 202 25.80 -13.36 -16.06
C CYS A 202 25.88 -13.56 -17.58
N TRP A 203 25.01 -14.40 -18.13
CA TRP A 203 24.95 -14.68 -19.57
C TRP A 203 23.73 -14.08 -20.27
N ASP A 204 23.26 -12.95 -19.77
CA ASP A 204 22.22 -12.18 -20.44
C ASP A 204 22.77 -11.29 -21.57
N GLN A 205 21.90 -10.78 -22.43
CA GLN A 205 22.28 -9.98 -23.59
C GLN A 205 22.97 -8.66 -23.23
N LEU A 206 22.66 -8.09 -22.06
CA LEU A 206 23.26 -6.86 -21.54
C LEU A 206 24.47 -7.11 -20.64
N CYS A 207 24.83 -8.37 -20.41
CA CYS A 207 25.97 -8.75 -19.58
C CYS A 207 27.25 -8.91 -20.40
N SER A 208 28.39 -8.73 -19.72
CA SER A 208 29.72 -8.78 -20.31
C SER A 208 30.54 -9.99 -19.87
N ASP A 209 29.98 -10.88 -19.04
CA ASP A 209 30.70 -12.05 -18.56
C ASP A 209 30.97 -13.02 -19.72
N PRO A 210 32.17 -13.64 -19.77
CA PRO A 210 32.54 -14.48 -20.90
C PRO A 210 31.63 -15.71 -21.00
N PRO A 211 31.19 -16.08 -22.21
CA PRO A 211 30.45 -17.32 -22.42
C PRO A 211 31.37 -18.54 -22.19
N VAL A 212 30.78 -19.70 -21.98
CA VAL A 212 31.53 -20.97 -21.90
C VAL A 212 31.97 -21.39 -23.31
N VAL A 213 33.28 -21.31 -23.56
CA VAL A 213 33.93 -21.71 -24.80
C VAL A 213 34.67 -23.03 -24.54
N ASP A 214 34.13 -24.10 -25.11
CA ASP A 214 34.59 -25.49 -24.92
C ASP A 214 35.04 -26.14 -26.24
N GLY A 215 35.25 -25.33 -27.27
CA GLY A 215 35.86 -25.77 -28.52
C GLY A 215 37.37 -25.93 -28.40
N ASP A 216 37.98 -26.57 -29.40
CA ASP A 216 39.43 -26.66 -29.55
C ASP A 216 39.95 -25.33 -30.13
N SER A 217 40.11 -24.33 -29.27
CA SER A 217 40.62 -23.00 -29.62
C SER A 217 41.39 -22.38 -28.45
N GLU A 218 42.24 -21.38 -28.74
CA GLU A 218 42.96 -20.61 -27.72
C GLU A 218 42.03 -19.84 -26.78
N GLU A 219 40.77 -19.62 -27.18
CA GLU A 219 39.73 -18.98 -26.39
C GLU A 219 39.03 -19.95 -25.41
N ASN A 220 39.42 -21.23 -25.38
CA ASN A 220 38.84 -22.22 -24.47
C ASN A 220 39.06 -21.78 -23.01
N ASN A 221 37.96 -21.58 -22.30
CA ASN A 221 37.96 -21.05 -20.94
C ASN A 221 37.35 -22.01 -19.92
N VAL A 222 37.11 -23.27 -20.28
CA VAL A 222 36.42 -24.26 -19.43
C VAL A 222 37.11 -24.43 -18.09
N ALA A 223 38.44 -24.59 -18.08
CA ALA A 223 39.20 -24.79 -16.85
C ALA A 223 39.04 -23.63 -15.85
N SER A 224 39.07 -22.39 -16.36
CA SER A 224 38.91 -21.17 -15.56
C SER A 224 37.48 -21.05 -15.01
N ILE A 225 36.46 -21.25 -15.86
CA ILE A 225 35.05 -21.18 -15.47
C ILE A 225 34.72 -22.24 -14.43
N VAL A 226 35.14 -23.49 -14.64
CA VAL A 226 34.89 -24.60 -13.71
C VAL A 226 35.57 -24.35 -12.36
N SER A 227 36.85 -23.93 -12.36
CA SER A 227 37.57 -23.61 -11.13
C SER A 227 36.88 -22.48 -10.35
N THR A 228 36.49 -21.40 -11.05
CA THR A 228 35.79 -20.26 -10.45
C THR A 228 34.43 -20.68 -9.87
N PHE A 229 33.66 -21.49 -10.59
CA PHE A 229 32.36 -21.97 -10.11
C PHE A 229 32.50 -22.87 -8.88
N LEU A 230 33.48 -23.78 -8.87
CA LEU A 230 33.73 -24.67 -7.73
C LEU A 230 34.17 -23.88 -6.48
N ASP A 231 35.00 -22.84 -6.63
CA ASP A 231 35.38 -21.95 -5.53
C ASP A 231 34.17 -21.20 -4.96
N ILE A 232 33.34 -20.61 -5.82
CA ILE A 232 32.09 -19.94 -5.42
C ILE A 232 31.15 -20.91 -4.70
N ALA A 233 30.92 -22.10 -5.27
CA ALA A 233 30.03 -23.10 -4.69
C ALA A 233 30.54 -23.58 -3.32
N THR A 234 31.84 -23.78 -3.18
CA THR A 234 32.47 -24.19 -1.92
C THR A 234 32.32 -23.11 -0.86
N LYS A 235 32.67 -21.85 -1.18
CA LYS A 235 32.50 -20.70 -0.28
C LYS A 235 31.05 -20.50 0.13
N GLN A 236 30.12 -20.58 -0.82
CA GLN A 236 28.71 -20.44 -0.51
C GLN A 236 28.22 -21.56 0.42
N ALA A 237 28.63 -22.82 0.20
CA ALA A 237 28.25 -23.94 1.04
C ALA A 237 28.67 -23.79 2.52
N GLU A 238 29.72 -23.00 2.81
CA GLU A 238 30.15 -22.72 4.18
C GLU A 238 29.11 -21.95 5.02
N HIS A 239 28.15 -21.29 4.37
CA HIS A 239 27.07 -20.51 5.00
C HIS A 239 25.74 -21.25 5.14
N TYR A 240 25.63 -22.48 4.62
CA TYR A 240 24.41 -23.29 4.66
C TYR A 240 24.62 -24.55 5.51
N ARG A 241 23.51 -25.16 5.97
CA ARG A 241 23.58 -26.31 6.89
C ARG A 241 23.59 -27.65 6.17
N THR A 242 22.99 -27.72 4.99
CA THR A 242 22.92 -28.94 4.19
C THR A 242 24.00 -28.96 3.12
N ASN A 243 24.12 -30.09 2.42
CA ASN A 243 24.91 -30.25 1.21
C ASN A 243 24.15 -29.79 -0.06
N HIS A 244 23.00 -29.12 0.10
CA HIS A 244 22.25 -28.51 -0.98
C HIS A 244 22.34 -26.98 -0.84
N ILE A 245 22.69 -26.30 -1.92
CA ILE A 245 22.70 -24.84 -1.99
C ILE A 245 21.97 -24.36 -3.23
N ILE A 246 21.42 -23.14 -3.17
CA ILE A 246 20.73 -22.50 -4.28
C ILE A 246 21.64 -21.51 -5.02
N MET A 247 21.66 -21.58 -6.35
CA MET A 247 22.32 -20.60 -7.23
C MET A 247 21.25 -19.88 -8.06
N THR A 248 21.05 -18.59 -7.83
CA THR A 248 20.04 -17.77 -8.54
C THR A 248 20.55 -17.32 -9.90
N MET A 249 20.40 -18.14 -10.93
CA MET A 249 20.90 -17.83 -12.27
C MET A 249 19.96 -16.87 -13.03
N GLY A 250 19.87 -15.61 -12.61
CA GLY A 250 19.03 -14.58 -13.25
C GLY A 250 19.04 -13.25 -12.50
N SER A 251 18.47 -12.20 -13.09
CA SER A 251 18.30 -10.88 -12.45
C SER A 251 17.14 -10.11 -13.10
N ASP A 252 17.05 -8.81 -12.84
CA ASP A 252 16.03 -7.90 -13.35
C ASP A 252 15.98 -7.96 -14.88
N PHE A 253 14.83 -8.36 -15.41
CA PHE A 253 14.55 -8.49 -16.85
C PHE A 253 15.54 -9.38 -17.63
N HIS A 254 16.31 -10.23 -16.97
CA HIS A 254 17.09 -11.26 -17.67
C HIS A 254 16.16 -12.29 -18.35
N TYR A 255 16.76 -13.13 -19.20
CA TYR A 255 16.13 -14.12 -20.07
C TYR A 255 15.34 -13.52 -21.25
N GLU A 256 15.63 -12.27 -21.66
CA GLU A 256 15.12 -11.72 -22.94
C GLU A 256 15.51 -12.63 -24.11
N ASN A 257 16.76 -13.12 -24.09
CA ASN A 257 17.25 -14.20 -24.93
C ASN A 257 17.68 -15.40 -24.08
N ALA A 258 16.70 -16.19 -23.64
CA ALA A 258 16.91 -17.35 -22.79
C ALA A 258 17.94 -18.37 -23.33
N ASN A 259 18.15 -18.44 -24.65
CA ASN A 259 19.11 -19.37 -25.24
C ASN A 259 20.55 -19.09 -24.81
N LEU A 260 20.92 -17.82 -24.56
CA LEU A 260 22.26 -17.47 -24.06
C LEU A 260 22.51 -18.07 -22.67
N TRP A 261 21.52 -17.98 -21.79
CA TRP A 261 21.56 -18.58 -20.46
C TRP A 261 21.66 -20.11 -20.53
N PHE A 262 20.70 -20.76 -21.19
CA PHE A 262 20.64 -22.23 -21.23
C PHE A 262 21.86 -22.85 -21.90
N LYS A 263 22.36 -22.27 -23.00
CA LYS A 263 23.58 -22.78 -23.67
C LYS A 263 24.79 -22.78 -22.75
N ASN A 264 24.99 -21.70 -21.98
CA ASN A 264 26.13 -21.60 -21.07
C ASN A 264 25.93 -22.44 -19.81
N MET A 265 24.72 -22.49 -19.25
CA MET A 265 24.40 -23.34 -18.10
C MET A 265 24.53 -24.83 -18.43
N ASP A 266 24.11 -25.28 -19.61
CA ASP A 266 24.27 -26.68 -20.06
C ASP A 266 25.75 -27.07 -20.08
N LYS A 267 26.60 -26.22 -20.65
CA LYS A 267 28.05 -26.43 -20.68
C LYS A 267 28.66 -26.40 -19.29
N LEU A 268 28.29 -25.42 -18.47
CA LEU A 268 28.75 -25.32 -17.08
C LEU A 268 28.41 -26.60 -16.30
N ILE A 269 27.15 -27.05 -16.35
CA ILE A 269 26.67 -28.27 -15.68
C ILE A 269 27.48 -29.47 -16.15
N ALA A 270 27.65 -29.64 -17.47
CA ALA A 270 28.40 -30.75 -18.03
C ALA A 270 29.85 -30.78 -17.55
N HIS A 271 30.57 -29.65 -17.66
CA HIS A 271 32.00 -29.57 -17.34
C HIS A 271 32.27 -29.61 -15.83
N VAL A 272 31.42 -29.00 -14.99
CA VAL A 272 31.56 -29.08 -13.53
C VAL A 272 31.28 -30.50 -13.03
N ASN A 273 30.22 -31.15 -13.53
CA ASN A 273 29.92 -32.52 -13.12
C ASN A 273 30.97 -33.53 -13.62
N ALA A 274 31.61 -33.28 -14.77
CA ALA A 274 32.72 -34.12 -15.23
C ALA A 274 33.91 -34.14 -14.26
N GLN A 275 34.12 -33.08 -13.46
CA GLN A 275 35.17 -33.05 -12.43
C GLN A 275 34.93 -34.03 -11.27
N GLN A 276 33.77 -34.66 -11.19
CA GLN A 276 33.53 -35.75 -10.23
C GLN A 276 34.48 -36.94 -10.49
N ALA A 277 34.86 -37.19 -11.75
CA ALA A 277 35.89 -38.16 -12.10
C ALA A 277 37.27 -37.80 -11.52
N ASN A 278 37.50 -36.51 -11.24
CA ASN A 278 38.72 -35.97 -10.65
C ASN A 278 38.57 -35.71 -9.13
N GLY A 279 37.56 -36.29 -8.49
CA GLY A 279 37.35 -36.21 -7.04
C GLY A 279 36.55 -35.00 -6.55
N SER A 280 35.98 -34.19 -7.44
CA SER A 280 35.04 -33.13 -7.05
C SER A 280 33.80 -33.74 -6.38
N ARG A 281 33.35 -33.14 -5.27
CA ARG A 281 32.12 -33.52 -4.56
C ARG A 281 30.91 -32.66 -4.96
N VAL A 282 31.10 -31.72 -5.89
CA VAL A 282 30.03 -30.83 -6.35
C VAL A 282 29.23 -31.54 -7.43
N HIS A 283 27.91 -31.43 -7.34
CA HIS A 283 26.97 -31.85 -8.37
C HIS A 283 26.03 -30.69 -8.69
N VAL A 284 25.96 -30.30 -9.95
CA VAL A 284 25.16 -29.17 -10.45
C VAL A 284 24.04 -29.69 -11.32
N LEU A 285 22.85 -29.11 -11.15
CA LEU A 285 21.66 -29.46 -11.92
C LEU A 285 20.70 -28.27 -12.02
N TYR A 286 19.86 -28.25 -13.05
CA TYR A 286 18.72 -27.34 -13.08
C TYR A 286 17.73 -27.70 -11.99
N SER A 287 17.35 -26.72 -11.18
CA SER A 287 16.43 -26.91 -10.06
C SER A 287 15.35 -25.83 -10.04
N THR A 288 14.43 -25.98 -9.09
CA THR A 288 13.42 -24.98 -8.75
C THR A 288 13.44 -24.76 -7.23
N PRO A 289 12.96 -23.62 -6.72
CA PRO A 289 12.88 -23.39 -5.28
C PRO A 289 12.09 -24.48 -4.53
N SER A 290 11.07 -25.08 -5.17
CA SER A 290 10.32 -26.20 -4.60
C SER A 290 11.13 -27.49 -4.52
N CYS A 291 11.96 -27.79 -5.52
CA CYS A 291 12.85 -28.95 -5.47
C CYS A 291 13.93 -28.75 -4.41
N TYR A 292 14.50 -27.54 -4.32
CA TYR A 292 15.46 -27.20 -3.28
C TYR A 292 14.85 -27.37 -1.88
N LEU A 293 13.67 -26.77 -1.63
CA LEU A 293 12.96 -26.91 -0.36
C LEU A 293 12.65 -28.36 0.00
N TRP A 294 12.31 -29.18 -1.00
CA TRP A 294 12.10 -30.61 -0.80
C TRP A 294 13.34 -31.31 -0.26
N GLU A 295 14.52 -31.08 -0.87
CA GLU A 295 15.78 -31.66 -0.40
C GLU A 295 16.13 -31.17 1.02
N LEU A 296 15.89 -29.90 1.34
CA LEU A 296 16.08 -29.38 2.69
C LEU A 296 15.17 -30.07 3.72
N HIS A 297 13.93 -30.38 3.34
CA HIS A 297 13.02 -31.14 4.18
C HIS A 297 13.50 -32.60 4.35
N GLN A 298 14.01 -33.24 3.29
CA GLN A 298 14.56 -34.60 3.35
C GLN A 298 15.82 -34.70 4.21
N ALA A 299 16.60 -33.62 4.35
CA ALA A 299 17.76 -33.57 5.23
C ALA A 299 17.41 -33.82 6.72
N ASN A 300 16.13 -33.71 7.09
CA ASN A 300 15.61 -33.99 8.43
C ASN A 300 16.40 -33.28 9.55
N LEU A 301 16.76 -32.02 9.29
CA LEU A 301 17.47 -31.15 10.24
C LEU A 301 16.48 -30.28 11.03
N SER A 302 16.90 -29.85 12.23
CA SER A 302 16.25 -28.77 12.96
C SER A 302 16.70 -27.41 12.39
N TRP A 303 15.84 -26.40 12.40
CA TRP A 303 16.14 -25.05 11.89
C TRP A 303 16.05 -24.01 13.01
N SER A 304 16.80 -22.91 12.89
CA SER A 304 16.71 -21.80 13.85
C SER A 304 15.33 -21.14 13.75
N LEU A 305 14.81 -20.62 14.87
CA LEU A 305 13.47 -20.03 14.93
C LEU A 305 13.56 -18.50 14.88
N LYS A 306 12.78 -17.87 14.00
CA LYS A 306 12.52 -16.42 14.00
C LYS A 306 11.05 -16.15 14.28
N MET A 307 10.76 -15.10 15.06
CA MET A 307 9.39 -14.82 15.57
C MET A 307 8.91 -13.40 15.25
N ASP A 308 9.84 -12.49 14.98
CA ASP A 308 9.63 -11.09 14.65
C ASP A 308 9.55 -10.88 13.11
N ASP A 309 9.80 -9.67 12.62
CA ASP A 309 9.88 -9.35 11.19
C ASP A 309 11.31 -9.03 10.75
N PHE A 310 11.48 -8.65 9.47
CA PHE A 310 12.78 -8.28 8.89
C PHE A 310 12.91 -6.76 8.70
N PHE A 311 12.30 -5.96 9.60
CA PHE A 311 12.34 -4.50 9.54
C PHE A 311 13.15 -3.84 10.67
N PRO A 312 13.69 -2.64 10.41
CA PRO A 312 13.89 -2.03 9.09
C PRO A 312 15.00 -2.72 8.29
N TYR A 313 14.95 -2.59 6.96
CA TYR A 313 16.01 -3.07 6.06
C TYR A 313 17.09 -2.00 5.86
N SER A 314 18.34 -2.46 5.79
CA SER A 314 19.50 -1.67 5.42
C SER A 314 20.49 -2.53 4.64
N ASP A 315 20.97 -2.03 3.50
CA ASP A 315 22.07 -2.62 2.72
C ASP A 315 23.46 -2.08 3.09
N GLY A 316 23.53 -1.18 4.08
CA GLY A 316 24.79 -0.66 4.61
C GLY A 316 24.58 0.36 5.74
N PRO A 317 25.66 0.74 6.46
CA PRO A 317 25.59 1.56 7.67
C PRO A 317 24.69 2.81 7.57
N HIS A 318 24.79 3.58 6.49
CA HIS A 318 24.04 4.84 6.32
C HIS A 318 22.84 4.71 5.37
N GLN A 319 22.38 3.48 5.14
CA GLN A 319 21.50 3.13 4.03
C GLN A 319 20.23 2.44 4.53
N PHE A 320 19.48 3.09 5.43
CA PHE A 320 18.21 2.55 5.91
C PHE A 320 17.07 2.87 4.94
N TRP A 321 16.41 1.81 4.45
CA TRP A 321 15.30 1.89 3.51
C TRP A 321 13.99 2.14 4.28
N THR A 322 13.93 3.27 4.96
CA THR A 322 12.76 3.66 5.77
C THR A 322 12.04 4.90 5.22
N GLY A 323 12.59 5.52 4.16
CA GLY A 323 11.99 6.66 3.48
C GLY A 323 10.75 6.27 2.66
N PHE A 324 10.78 5.12 1.98
CA PHE A 324 9.66 4.65 1.16
C PHE A 324 8.40 4.30 1.96
N PHE A 325 8.51 4.22 3.29
CA PHE A 325 7.34 4.12 4.16
C PHE A 325 6.40 5.33 3.99
N THR A 326 6.93 6.49 3.58
CA THR A 326 6.17 7.73 3.35
C THR A 326 6.24 8.27 1.91
N SER A 327 7.24 7.92 1.09
CA SER A 327 7.37 8.43 -0.30
C SER A 327 6.08 8.36 -1.12
N ARG A 328 5.76 9.40 -1.90
CA ARG A 328 4.48 9.56 -2.63
C ARG A 328 3.22 9.35 -1.76
N PRO A 329 3.03 10.11 -0.68
CA PRO A 329 1.93 9.88 0.27
C PRO A 329 0.54 10.15 -0.34
N ALA A 330 0.44 10.90 -1.44
CA ALA A 330 -0.81 11.06 -2.18
C ALA A 330 -1.22 9.75 -2.89
N LEU A 331 -0.29 9.07 -3.56
CA LEU A 331 -0.55 7.79 -4.22
C LEU A 331 -0.91 6.70 -3.19
N LYS A 332 -0.19 6.63 -2.07
CA LYS A 332 -0.52 5.74 -0.93
C LYS A 332 -1.96 5.93 -0.43
N ARG A 333 -2.45 7.16 -0.39
CA ARG A 333 -3.86 7.44 -0.04
C ARG A 333 -4.82 7.06 -1.15
N TYR A 334 -4.46 7.33 -2.39
CA TYR A 334 -5.33 7.01 -3.52
C TYR A 334 -5.53 5.51 -3.65
N GLU A 335 -4.47 4.73 -3.45
CA GLU A 335 -4.53 3.27 -3.32
C GLU A 335 -5.46 2.84 -2.16
N ARG A 336 -5.38 3.47 -0.98
CA ARG A 336 -6.28 3.17 0.15
C ARG A 336 -7.74 3.45 -0.16
N LEU A 337 -8.04 4.58 -0.76
CA LEU A 337 -9.40 4.92 -1.19
C LEU A 337 -9.90 3.91 -2.23
N SER A 338 -9.06 3.59 -3.21
CA SER A 338 -9.40 2.65 -4.30
C SER A 338 -9.69 1.26 -3.78
N ASN A 339 -8.92 0.77 -2.81
CA ASN A 339 -9.21 -0.51 -2.18
C ASN A 339 -10.54 -0.50 -1.40
N ASN A 340 -10.85 0.57 -0.65
CA ASN A 340 -12.15 0.68 0.03
C ASN A 340 -13.29 0.64 -0.99
N PHE A 341 -13.19 1.44 -2.05
CA PHE A 341 -14.21 1.50 -3.09
C PHE A 341 -14.35 0.17 -3.86
N LEU A 342 -13.24 -0.56 -4.06
CA LEU A 342 -13.28 -1.92 -4.61
C LEU A 342 -14.07 -2.88 -3.71
N GLN A 343 -13.95 -2.79 -2.38
CA GLN A 343 -14.77 -3.61 -1.47
C GLN A 343 -16.25 -3.29 -1.64
N ILE A 344 -16.62 -2.01 -1.67
CA ILE A 344 -18.00 -1.54 -1.89
C ILE A 344 -18.54 -2.07 -3.22
N CYS A 345 -17.78 -1.86 -4.30
CA CYS A 345 -18.10 -2.29 -5.65
C CYS A 345 -18.28 -3.81 -5.72
N SER A 346 -17.38 -4.59 -5.12
CA SER A 346 -17.44 -6.05 -5.11
C SER A 346 -18.60 -6.60 -4.25
N GLN A 347 -18.89 -5.97 -3.11
CA GLN A 347 -20.03 -6.35 -2.26
C GLN A 347 -21.36 -6.09 -3.00
N LEU A 348 -21.50 -4.93 -3.62
CA LEU A 348 -22.70 -4.58 -4.39
C LEU A 348 -22.84 -5.44 -5.65
N GLU A 349 -21.74 -5.78 -6.32
CA GLU A 349 -21.73 -6.74 -7.43
C GLU A 349 -22.23 -8.13 -6.98
N ALA A 350 -21.79 -8.61 -5.82
CA ALA A 350 -22.23 -9.88 -5.28
C ALA A 350 -23.72 -9.87 -4.89
N LEU A 351 -24.24 -8.74 -4.40
CA LEU A 351 -25.63 -8.58 -3.97
C LEU A 351 -26.60 -8.40 -5.15
N ALA A 352 -26.26 -7.56 -6.12
CA ALA A 352 -27.13 -7.26 -7.27
C ALA A 352 -26.92 -8.20 -8.47
N GLY A 353 -25.83 -8.99 -8.48
CA GLY A 353 -25.57 -9.99 -9.50
C GLY A 353 -25.43 -9.38 -10.91
N PRO A 354 -25.99 -10.00 -11.96
CA PRO A 354 -25.91 -9.50 -13.33
C PRO A 354 -26.40 -8.06 -13.51
N ALA A 355 -27.38 -7.62 -12.71
CA ALA A 355 -27.94 -6.27 -12.78
C ALA A 355 -26.93 -5.18 -12.38
N ALA A 356 -25.87 -5.51 -11.62
CA ALA A 356 -24.79 -4.58 -11.32
C ALA A 356 -23.90 -4.32 -12.55
N ARG A 357 -23.68 -5.35 -13.37
CA ARG A 357 -22.82 -5.28 -14.55
C ARG A 357 -23.54 -4.67 -15.74
N ASP A 358 -24.74 -5.19 -16.02
CA ASP A 358 -25.54 -4.81 -17.18
C ASP A 358 -26.81 -4.06 -16.72
N GLY A 359 -26.60 -2.87 -16.16
CA GLY A 359 -27.67 -2.03 -15.61
C GLY A 359 -27.99 -0.78 -16.45
N PRO A 360 -28.93 0.06 -15.98
CA PRO A 360 -29.47 1.18 -16.75
C PRO A 360 -28.47 2.33 -16.99
N TYR A 361 -27.33 2.37 -16.30
CA TYR A 361 -26.30 3.40 -16.48
C TYR A 361 -25.16 2.94 -17.39
N GLY A 362 -25.26 1.74 -17.96
CA GLY A 362 -24.25 1.16 -18.86
C GLY A 362 -23.40 0.06 -18.20
N PRO A 363 -22.40 -0.49 -18.92
CA PRO A 363 -21.63 -1.63 -18.44
C PRO A 363 -20.67 -1.26 -17.30
N GLY A 364 -20.93 -1.82 -16.13
CA GLY A 364 -20.10 -1.72 -14.93
C GLY A 364 -19.23 -2.97 -14.73
N ASP A 365 -18.01 -2.79 -14.21
CA ASP A 365 -17.08 -3.92 -13.99
C ASP A 365 -16.13 -3.65 -12.82
N SER A 366 -16.14 -4.54 -11.82
CA SER A 366 -15.23 -4.47 -10.67
C SER A 366 -13.83 -4.98 -10.98
N SER A 367 -13.66 -5.77 -12.06
CA SER A 367 -12.39 -6.40 -12.42
C SER A 367 -11.32 -5.37 -12.78
N VAL A 368 -11.70 -4.30 -13.48
CA VAL A 368 -10.78 -3.23 -13.89
C VAL A 368 -10.14 -2.55 -12.67
N LEU A 369 -10.94 -2.21 -11.65
CA LEU A 369 -10.41 -1.64 -10.41
C LEU A 369 -9.63 -2.68 -9.59
N ARG A 370 -10.05 -3.95 -9.61
CA ARG A 370 -9.34 -5.05 -8.95
C ARG A 370 -7.93 -5.21 -9.50
N GLU A 371 -7.77 -5.20 -10.82
CA GLU A 371 -6.47 -5.27 -11.50
C GLU A 371 -5.61 -4.04 -11.18
N ALA A 372 -6.18 -2.84 -11.25
CA ALA A 372 -5.44 -1.61 -10.95
C ALA A 372 -4.97 -1.55 -9.48
N VAL A 373 -5.82 -1.94 -8.52
CA VAL A 373 -5.43 -2.02 -7.09
C VAL A 373 -4.37 -3.10 -6.87
N ALA A 374 -4.45 -4.22 -7.60
CA ALA A 374 -3.45 -5.29 -7.53
C ALA A 374 -2.09 -4.84 -8.06
N VAL A 375 -2.04 -4.18 -9.21
CA VAL A 375 -0.83 -3.56 -9.77
C VAL A 375 -0.28 -2.49 -8.82
N ALA A 376 -1.15 -1.69 -8.20
CA ALA A 376 -0.73 -0.69 -7.22
C ALA A 376 -0.09 -1.29 -5.96
N GLN A 377 -0.26 -2.59 -5.67
CA GLN A 377 0.47 -3.24 -4.57
C GLN A 377 1.94 -3.56 -4.93
N HIS A 378 2.32 -3.44 -6.20
CA HIS A 378 3.70 -3.61 -6.65
C HIS A 378 4.66 -2.83 -5.74
N HIS A 379 5.82 -3.42 -5.50
CA HIS A 379 6.81 -2.89 -4.59
C HIS A 379 7.54 -1.64 -5.06
N ASP A 380 7.27 -1.17 -6.29
CA ASP A 380 7.63 0.18 -6.74
C ASP A 380 6.42 1.09 -6.93
N ALA A 381 5.20 0.60 -6.71
CA ALA A 381 3.98 1.41 -6.83
C ALA A 381 3.61 2.05 -5.49
N VAL A 382 2.98 1.29 -4.57
CA VAL A 382 2.54 1.85 -3.29
C VAL A 382 3.70 2.32 -2.41
N THR A 383 4.93 1.86 -2.64
CA THR A 383 6.16 2.36 -2.00
C THR A 383 6.54 3.75 -2.42
N GLY A 384 6.12 4.20 -3.59
CA GLY A 384 6.53 5.48 -4.15
C GLY A 384 7.98 5.47 -4.63
N THR A 385 8.46 4.33 -5.14
CA THR A 385 9.84 4.10 -5.58
C THR A 385 9.94 3.83 -7.08
N GLU A 386 9.01 4.36 -7.84
CA GLU A 386 8.97 4.41 -9.29
C GLU A 386 9.34 5.82 -9.82
N LYS A 387 9.69 5.91 -11.12
CA LYS A 387 9.82 7.20 -11.82
C LYS A 387 8.48 7.95 -11.87
N GLN A 388 8.51 9.28 -11.90
CA GLN A 388 7.29 10.12 -11.79
C GLN A 388 6.22 9.80 -12.84
N HIS A 389 6.63 9.49 -14.07
CA HIS A 389 5.68 9.16 -15.14
C HIS A 389 4.99 7.80 -14.91
N VAL A 390 5.64 6.86 -14.21
CA VAL A 390 5.06 5.57 -13.82
C VAL A 390 4.06 5.77 -12.67
N ALA A 391 4.38 6.63 -11.70
CA ALA A 391 3.42 7.03 -10.64
C ALA A 391 2.13 7.62 -11.23
N ASN A 392 2.27 8.44 -12.28
CA ASN A 392 1.14 9.00 -13.01
C ASN A 392 0.33 7.91 -13.74
N ASP A 393 0.99 6.87 -14.28
CA ASP A 393 0.31 5.74 -14.90
C ASP A 393 -0.46 4.89 -13.88
N TYR A 394 0.11 4.60 -12.71
CA TYR A 394 -0.62 3.94 -11.62
C TYR A 394 -1.86 4.73 -11.20
N ALA A 395 -1.74 6.05 -11.04
CA ALA A 395 -2.88 6.91 -10.73
C ALA A 395 -3.94 6.89 -11.84
N LYS A 396 -3.53 6.90 -13.11
CA LYS A 396 -4.43 6.79 -14.27
C LYS A 396 -5.17 5.46 -14.28
N GLN A 397 -4.48 4.33 -14.04
CA GLN A 397 -5.11 3.01 -13.99
C GLN A 397 -6.16 2.94 -12.87
N LEU A 398 -5.85 3.46 -11.69
CA LEU A 398 -6.82 3.56 -10.60
C LEU A 398 -8.04 4.40 -11.01
N ALA A 399 -7.83 5.57 -11.62
CA ALA A 399 -8.92 6.45 -12.07
C ALA A 399 -9.87 5.75 -13.06
N ILE A 400 -9.34 5.04 -14.05
CA ILE A 400 -10.14 4.24 -14.99
C ILE A 400 -10.94 3.15 -14.26
N GLY A 401 -10.33 2.47 -13.28
CA GLY A 401 -11.02 1.49 -12.45
C GLY A 401 -12.16 2.09 -11.63
N TRP A 402 -11.97 3.30 -11.09
CA TRP A 402 -13.01 4.02 -10.35
C TRP A 402 -14.23 4.30 -11.23
N GLU A 403 -14.04 4.78 -12.45
CA GLU A 403 -15.15 5.06 -13.38
C GLU A 403 -16.00 3.80 -13.64
N ARG A 404 -15.35 2.66 -13.87
CA ARG A 404 -16.05 1.37 -14.08
C ARG A 404 -16.81 0.89 -12.85
N CYS A 405 -16.23 1.06 -11.66
CA CYS A 405 -16.91 0.72 -10.42
C CYS A 405 -18.04 1.71 -10.07
N GLN A 406 -17.93 3.00 -10.42
CA GLN A 406 -19.00 3.97 -10.20
C GLN A 406 -20.25 3.61 -11.01
N LEU A 407 -20.09 3.18 -12.27
CA LEU A 407 -21.19 2.64 -13.08
C LEU A 407 -21.81 1.40 -12.44
N LEU A 408 -20.98 0.45 -12.00
CA LEU A 408 -21.43 -0.76 -11.32
C LEU A 408 -22.22 -0.45 -10.04
N VAL A 409 -21.70 0.44 -9.20
CA VAL A 409 -22.36 0.88 -7.96
C VAL A 409 -23.69 1.56 -8.27
N SER A 410 -23.75 2.39 -9.32
CA SER A 410 -24.99 3.05 -9.76
C SER A 410 -26.05 2.04 -10.19
N ASN A 411 -25.66 1.07 -11.02
CA ASN A 411 -26.51 -0.02 -11.46
C ASN A 411 -27.03 -0.86 -10.29
N ALA A 412 -26.14 -1.26 -9.38
CA ALA A 412 -26.48 -2.05 -8.20
C ALA A 412 -27.43 -1.27 -7.27
N LEU A 413 -27.16 0.01 -7.00
CA LEU A 413 -28.05 0.83 -6.17
C LEU A 413 -29.42 1.01 -6.81
N SER A 414 -29.50 1.22 -8.12
CA SER A 414 -30.78 1.29 -8.84
C SER A 414 -31.56 -0.02 -8.74
N SER A 415 -30.90 -1.16 -8.94
CA SER A 415 -31.52 -2.48 -8.83
C SER A 415 -32.00 -2.78 -7.41
N LEU A 416 -31.16 -2.54 -6.40
CA LEU A 416 -31.43 -2.88 -5.00
C LEU A 416 -32.44 -1.93 -4.35
N SER A 417 -32.43 -0.64 -4.72
CA SER A 417 -33.34 0.34 -4.15
C SER A 417 -34.61 0.55 -4.99
N GLY A 418 -34.66 0.02 -6.23
CA GLY A 418 -35.74 0.25 -7.18
C GLY A 418 -35.81 1.69 -7.74
N THR A 419 -34.80 2.52 -7.48
CA THR A 419 -34.79 3.92 -7.94
C THR A 419 -34.13 4.05 -9.31
N LYS A 420 -34.54 5.06 -10.08
CA LYS A 420 -33.94 5.41 -11.38
C LYS A 420 -33.26 6.79 -11.36
N GLU A 421 -32.84 7.23 -10.17
CA GLU A 421 -32.14 8.50 -9.95
C GLU A 421 -30.79 8.55 -10.67
N THR A 422 -30.35 9.73 -11.10
CA THR A 422 -28.99 9.88 -11.65
C THR A 422 -27.98 9.97 -10.52
N PHE A 423 -27.24 8.88 -10.27
CA PHE A 423 -26.23 8.85 -9.21
C PHE A 423 -24.98 9.66 -9.59
N THR A 424 -24.47 10.42 -8.62
CA THR A 424 -23.31 11.30 -8.75
C THR A 424 -22.31 11.01 -7.63
N PHE A 425 -21.02 10.99 -7.98
CA PHE A 425 -19.92 10.73 -7.05
C PHE A 425 -19.04 11.97 -6.93
N CYS A 426 -18.78 12.43 -5.70
CA CYS A 426 -17.92 13.57 -5.43
C CYS A 426 -16.53 13.11 -4.96
N ASN A 427 -15.65 12.86 -5.92
CA ASN A 427 -14.31 12.33 -5.66
C ASN A 427 -13.34 13.38 -5.08
N SER A 428 -13.71 14.67 -5.11
CA SER A 428 -12.89 15.82 -4.70
C SER A 428 -13.39 16.50 -3.43
N LEU A 429 -14.10 15.78 -2.56
CA LEU A 429 -14.58 16.31 -1.27
C LEU A 429 -13.45 16.77 -0.35
N ASN A 430 -12.24 16.19 -0.48
CA ASN A 430 -11.08 16.60 0.30
C ASN A 430 -10.62 18.04 0.03
N ILE A 431 -11.00 18.61 -1.12
CA ILE A 431 -10.77 20.02 -1.48
C ILE A 431 -12.08 20.79 -1.61
N SER A 432 -13.15 20.32 -0.95
CA SER A 432 -14.48 20.95 -0.92
C SER A 432 -15.11 21.18 -2.30
N VAL A 433 -15.00 20.20 -3.21
CA VAL A 433 -15.60 20.27 -4.55
C VAL A 433 -16.63 19.15 -4.74
N CYS A 434 -17.87 19.54 -5.05
CA CYS A 434 -18.96 18.62 -5.39
C CYS A 434 -20.04 19.32 -6.24
N PRO A 435 -20.00 19.18 -7.58
CA PRO A 435 -20.86 19.97 -8.47
C PRO A 435 -22.36 19.92 -8.17
N LEU A 436 -22.88 18.74 -7.78
CA LEU A 436 -24.31 18.56 -7.52
C LEU A 436 -24.78 19.32 -6.26
N THR A 437 -24.04 19.27 -5.16
CA THR A 437 -24.43 19.91 -3.89
C THR A 437 -24.23 21.43 -3.93
N GLU A 438 -23.33 21.89 -4.80
CA GLU A 438 -23.13 23.30 -5.08
C GLU A 438 -24.26 23.86 -5.97
N ALA A 439 -24.63 23.15 -7.03
CA ALA A 439 -25.64 23.64 -7.98
C ALA A 439 -27.10 23.46 -7.51
N SER A 440 -27.41 22.42 -6.73
CA SER A 440 -28.79 22.07 -6.41
C SER A 440 -29.26 22.58 -5.06
N SER A 441 -30.50 23.06 -5.01
CA SER A 441 -31.20 23.38 -3.77
C SER A 441 -31.82 22.15 -3.09
N ARG A 442 -31.92 21.01 -3.79
CA ARG A 442 -32.45 19.76 -3.25
C ARG A 442 -31.69 18.57 -3.84
N PHE A 443 -31.31 17.62 -3.01
CA PHE A 443 -30.62 16.41 -3.44
C PHE A 443 -30.78 15.28 -2.41
N LEU A 444 -30.49 14.06 -2.85
CA LEU A 444 -30.44 12.86 -2.03
C LEU A 444 -28.99 12.52 -1.69
N VAL A 445 -28.78 11.96 -0.50
CA VAL A 445 -27.51 11.39 -0.05
C VAL A 445 -27.77 9.93 0.31
N LEU A 446 -27.31 8.99 -0.51
CA LEU A 446 -27.24 7.57 -0.17
C LEU A 446 -25.90 7.29 0.51
N LEU A 447 -25.92 6.87 1.76
CA LEU A 447 -24.73 6.39 2.45
C LEU A 447 -24.68 4.87 2.41
N TYR A 448 -23.73 4.29 1.66
CA TYR A 448 -23.47 2.85 1.71
C TYR A 448 -22.43 2.51 2.77
N ASN A 449 -22.71 1.50 3.59
CA ASN A 449 -21.83 1.02 4.66
C ASN A 449 -21.29 -0.38 4.33
N PRO A 450 -19.99 -0.51 4.01
CA PRO A 450 -19.37 -1.80 3.70
C PRO A 450 -19.01 -2.66 4.92
N LEU A 451 -19.27 -2.17 6.15
CA LEU A 451 -18.97 -2.91 7.37
C LEU A 451 -20.11 -3.86 7.74
N GLY A 452 -19.76 -5.00 8.36
CA GLY A 452 -20.70 -5.97 8.93
C GLY A 452 -21.41 -5.50 10.21
N ARG A 453 -21.38 -4.20 10.52
CA ARG A 453 -22.03 -3.57 11.67
C ARG A 453 -22.67 -2.24 11.27
N ARG A 454 -23.70 -1.82 12.00
CA ARG A 454 -24.26 -0.47 11.86
C ARG A 454 -23.20 0.58 12.22
N VAL A 455 -23.20 1.67 11.48
CA VAL A 455 -22.33 2.83 11.74
C VAL A 455 -23.12 4.13 11.74
N SER A 456 -22.63 5.11 12.50
CA SER A 456 -22.98 6.52 12.36
C SER A 456 -21.77 7.23 11.79
N TRP A 457 -21.95 7.96 10.70
CA TRP A 457 -20.86 8.58 9.94
C TRP A 457 -21.15 10.06 9.73
N PRO A 458 -20.18 10.96 10.04
CA PRO A 458 -20.33 12.37 9.74
C PRO A 458 -20.27 12.60 8.23
N ILE A 459 -21.31 13.20 7.67
CA ILE A 459 -21.33 13.69 6.29
C ILE A 459 -20.92 15.16 6.30
N ARG A 460 -20.06 15.54 5.36
CA ARG A 460 -19.61 16.92 5.12
C ARG A 460 -19.62 17.18 3.62
N LEU A 461 -20.48 18.09 3.15
CA LEU A 461 -20.70 18.37 1.72
C LEU A 461 -20.60 19.87 1.42
N PRO A 462 -19.88 20.29 0.38
CA PRO A 462 -19.78 21.71 0.02
C PRO A 462 -21.10 22.22 -0.56
N VAL A 463 -21.56 23.39 -0.09
CA VAL A 463 -22.87 23.97 -0.42
C VAL A 463 -22.80 25.51 -0.52
N HIS A 464 -23.71 26.12 -1.26
CA HIS A 464 -23.84 27.59 -1.35
C HIS A 464 -24.84 28.19 -0.34
N GLY A 465 -25.80 27.40 0.15
CA GLY A 465 -26.79 27.85 1.11
C GLY A 465 -26.21 28.03 2.50
N VAL A 466 -26.90 28.84 3.31
CA VAL A 466 -26.56 29.07 4.74
C VAL A 466 -27.37 28.20 5.70
N SER A 467 -28.40 27.50 5.19
CA SER A 467 -29.26 26.62 5.98
C SER A 467 -29.88 25.55 5.10
N TYR A 468 -29.97 24.34 5.64
CA TYR A 468 -30.51 23.16 4.98
C TYR A 468 -31.33 22.35 5.98
N THR A 469 -32.38 21.71 5.48
CA THR A 469 -33.15 20.70 6.20
C THR A 469 -32.74 19.32 5.68
N VAL A 470 -32.32 18.44 6.59
CA VAL A 470 -31.99 17.05 6.28
C VAL A 470 -33.04 16.14 6.89
N THR A 471 -33.52 15.16 6.13
CA THR A 471 -34.47 14.15 6.60
C THR A 471 -33.92 12.74 6.39
N ASP A 472 -34.18 11.86 7.36
CA ASP A 472 -33.78 10.45 7.34
C ASP A 472 -34.69 9.61 6.41
N PRO A 473 -34.40 8.32 6.19
CA PRO A 473 -35.23 7.44 5.36
C PRO A 473 -36.69 7.26 5.84
N ARG A 474 -37.04 7.70 7.05
CA ARG A 474 -38.38 7.67 7.64
C ARG A 474 -39.05 9.04 7.61
N GLY A 475 -38.45 10.02 6.91
CA GLY A 475 -38.93 11.39 6.83
C GLY A 475 -38.73 12.20 8.12
N GLN A 476 -37.95 11.69 9.08
CA GLN A 476 -37.69 12.40 10.34
C GLN A 476 -36.55 13.40 10.15
N PRO A 477 -36.64 14.61 10.74
CA PRO A 477 -35.57 15.60 10.65
C PRO A 477 -34.29 15.08 11.31
N VAL A 478 -33.15 15.28 10.64
CA VAL A 478 -31.81 15.00 11.16
C VAL A 478 -31.16 16.34 11.48
N PRO A 479 -30.58 16.52 12.69
CA PRO A 479 -29.81 17.72 13.00
C PRO A 479 -28.71 17.96 11.96
N SER A 480 -28.67 19.18 11.44
CA SER A 480 -27.70 19.59 10.43
C SER A 480 -27.21 21.01 10.69
N GLU A 481 -25.91 21.22 10.48
CA GLU A 481 -25.23 22.49 10.68
C GLU A 481 -24.47 22.88 9.41
N VAL A 482 -24.23 24.18 9.23
CA VAL A 482 -23.44 24.69 8.11
C VAL A 482 -22.23 25.42 8.68
N VAL A 483 -21.03 25.06 8.22
CA VAL A 483 -19.77 25.71 8.63
C VAL A 483 -19.05 26.32 7.44
N PRO A 484 -18.26 27.39 7.64
CA PRO A 484 -17.43 27.93 6.58
C PRO A 484 -16.37 26.92 6.14
N VAL A 485 -16.09 26.88 4.84
CA VAL A 485 -14.90 26.20 4.28
C VAL A 485 -13.65 26.89 4.84
N SER A 486 -12.67 26.12 5.30
CA SER A 486 -11.44 26.72 5.83
C SER A 486 -10.64 27.46 4.75
N ILE A 487 -9.96 28.55 5.13
CA ILE A 487 -9.16 29.38 4.22
C ILE A 487 -8.14 28.53 3.43
N VAL A 488 -7.52 27.56 4.11
CA VAL A 488 -6.58 26.63 3.47
C VAL A 488 -7.27 25.78 2.40
N THR A 489 -8.44 25.23 2.69
CA THR A 489 -9.19 24.40 1.74
C THR A 489 -9.64 25.22 0.53
N HIS A 490 -10.12 26.44 0.76
CA HIS A 490 -10.45 27.38 -0.31
C HIS A 490 -9.22 27.67 -1.19
N GLY A 491 -8.04 27.85 -0.59
CA GLY A 491 -6.78 28.01 -1.32
C GLY A 491 -6.41 26.80 -2.19
N LEU A 492 -6.62 25.57 -1.69
CA LEU A 492 -6.37 24.34 -2.45
C LEU A 492 -7.31 24.15 -3.64
N ARG A 493 -8.54 24.65 -3.54
CA ARG A 493 -9.51 24.62 -4.64
C ARG A 493 -9.08 25.51 -5.83
N GLY A 494 -8.29 26.55 -5.58
CA GLY A 494 -7.82 27.51 -6.59
C GLY A 494 -8.85 28.60 -6.92
N ASN A 495 -8.67 29.29 -8.05
CA ASN A 495 -9.46 30.47 -8.47
C ASN A 495 -10.93 30.19 -8.87
N GLY A 496 -11.51 29.04 -8.49
CA GLY A 496 -12.89 28.71 -8.82
C GLY A 496 -13.88 29.44 -7.90
N ILE A 497 -14.92 30.07 -8.47
CA ILE A 497 -16.13 30.43 -7.72
C ILE A 497 -16.72 29.11 -7.21
N GLY A 498 -16.83 28.99 -5.88
CA GLY A 498 -17.16 27.73 -5.25
C GLY A 498 -17.96 27.88 -3.97
N ALA A 499 -18.49 26.77 -3.48
CA ALA A 499 -19.08 26.73 -2.16
C ALA A 499 -18.13 27.32 -1.10
N MET A 500 -18.66 28.27 -0.35
CA MET A 500 -17.98 28.90 0.79
C MET A 500 -18.34 28.21 2.11
N GLN A 501 -19.27 27.26 2.06
CA GLN A 501 -19.85 26.60 3.21
C GLN A 501 -19.87 25.09 3.01
N GLU A 502 -19.90 24.34 4.11
CA GLU A 502 -20.05 22.90 4.15
C GLU A 502 -21.19 22.51 5.07
N LEU A 503 -22.13 21.72 4.55
CA LEU A 503 -23.22 21.11 5.30
C LEU A 503 -22.71 19.89 6.05
N LEU A 504 -23.00 19.82 7.35
CA LEU A 504 -22.71 18.68 8.22
C LEU A 504 -23.98 18.05 8.78
N PHE A 505 -24.02 16.72 8.81
CA PHE A 505 -25.02 15.95 9.55
C PHE A 505 -24.50 14.53 9.84
N GLN A 506 -25.07 13.86 10.84
CA GLN A 506 -24.76 12.46 11.15
C GLN A 506 -25.69 11.53 10.37
N ALA A 507 -25.11 10.65 9.56
CA ALA A 507 -25.84 9.66 8.78
C ALA A 507 -25.62 8.26 9.35
N SER A 508 -26.71 7.58 9.73
CA SER A 508 -26.64 6.17 10.13
C SER A 508 -26.99 5.25 8.97
N ALA A 509 -26.18 4.21 8.76
CA ALA A 509 -26.41 3.17 7.78
C ALA A 509 -26.33 1.76 8.42
N PRO A 510 -27.18 0.81 7.99
CA PRO A 510 -27.16 -0.57 8.50
C PRO A 510 -25.88 -1.30 8.04
N ALA A 511 -25.60 -2.45 8.66
CA ALA A 511 -24.51 -3.34 8.22
C ALA A 511 -24.70 -3.78 6.77
N LEU A 512 -23.63 -3.74 5.96
CA LEU A 512 -23.63 -4.16 4.54
C LEU A 512 -24.83 -3.63 3.74
N GLY A 513 -25.17 -2.35 3.94
CA GLY A 513 -26.37 -1.76 3.38
C GLY A 513 -26.29 -0.25 3.32
N PHE A 514 -27.35 0.38 2.81
CA PHE A 514 -27.40 1.82 2.62
C PHE A 514 -28.60 2.49 3.30
N SER A 515 -28.54 3.80 3.43
CA SER A 515 -29.63 4.65 3.89
C SER A 515 -29.67 5.94 3.07
N THR A 516 -30.87 6.37 2.69
CA THR A 516 -31.10 7.54 1.83
C THR A 516 -31.61 8.71 2.66
N PHE A 517 -30.90 9.83 2.60
CA PHE A 517 -31.27 11.09 3.24
C PHE A 517 -31.70 12.09 2.18
N THR A 518 -32.70 12.92 2.50
CA THR A 518 -33.11 14.02 1.62
C THR A 518 -32.63 15.34 2.21
N VAL A 519 -31.92 16.13 1.40
CA VAL A 519 -31.39 17.45 1.76
C VAL A 519 -32.13 18.50 0.94
N THR A 520 -32.66 19.52 1.59
CA THR A 520 -33.34 20.65 0.92
C THR A 520 -32.86 21.97 1.53
N ARG A 521 -32.48 22.92 0.69
CA ARG A 521 -32.05 24.26 1.09
C ARG A 521 -33.24 25.02 1.65
N SER A 522 -33.06 25.60 2.84
CA SER A 522 -34.11 26.39 3.48
C SER A 522 -34.14 27.81 2.87
N PRO A 523 -35.31 28.33 2.46
CA PRO A 523 -35.44 29.68 1.92
C PRO A 523 -35.30 30.78 2.98
N HIS A 524 -35.57 30.44 4.25
CA HIS A 524 -35.47 31.35 5.40
C HIS A 524 -34.41 30.85 6.39
N GLY A 525 -33.16 30.82 5.95
CA GLY A 525 -32.02 30.65 6.85
C GLY A 525 -31.47 32.02 7.21
N HIS A 526 -31.60 32.45 8.47
CA HIS A 526 -30.70 33.47 8.96
C HIS A 526 -29.29 32.85 9.00
N PRO A 527 -28.24 33.57 8.56
CA PRO A 527 -26.88 33.11 8.77
C PRO A 527 -26.66 32.98 10.27
N ARG A 528 -26.78 31.78 10.82
CA ARG A 528 -26.10 31.44 12.06
C ARG A 528 -24.66 31.22 11.68
N VAL A 529 -23.97 32.29 11.30
CA VAL A 529 -22.51 32.27 11.29
C VAL A 529 -22.17 32.14 12.78
N PRO A 530 -21.69 30.99 13.27
CA PRO A 530 -21.10 30.97 14.60
C PRO A 530 -20.01 32.03 14.55
N PRO A 531 -20.02 33.06 15.41
CA PRO A 531 -18.98 34.07 15.37
C PRO A 531 -17.64 33.35 15.43
N VAL A 532 -16.79 33.57 14.42
CA VAL A 532 -15.38 33.16 14.50
C VAL A 532 -14.81 34.04 15.60
N GLN A 533 -14.84 33.54 16.84
CA GLN A 533 -14.39 34.31 17.98
C GLN A 533 -12.86 34.38 17.91
N PRO A 534 -12.27 35.57 17.78
CA PRO A 534 -10.84 35.72 18.03
C PRO A 534 -10.55 35.31 19.48
N PRO A 535 -9.36 34.78 19.77
CA PRO A 535 -9.03 34.30 21.11
C PRO A 535 -9.21 35.40 22.15
N VAL A 536 -10.13 35.21 23.09
CA VAL A 536 -10.24 36.01 24.30
C VAL A 536 -9.13 35.54 25.26
N LEU A 537 -7.95 36.16 25.17
CA LEU A 537 -6.90 35.97 26.16
C LEU A 537 -7.45 36.42 27.53
N PRO A 538 -7.29 35.66 28.63
CA PRO A 538 -6.38 34.52 28.81
C PRO A 538 -7.05 33.13 28.85
N GLN A 539 -8.28 32.96 28.34
CA GLN A 539 -8.98 31.68 28.47
C GLN A 539 -8.44 30.62 27.50
N PRO A 540 -8.08 29.40 27.99
CA PRO A 540 -7.68 28.30 27.12
C PRO A 540 -8.86 27.89 26.23
N TRP A 541 -8.59 27.67 24.95
CA TRP A 541 -9.59 27.02 24.10
C TRP A 541 -9.71 25.57 24.51
N ASP A 542 -10.95 25.08 24.58
CA ASP A 542 -11.23 23.67 24.66
C ASP A 542 -12.30 23.28 23.65
N ILE A 543 -12.17 22.07 23.14
CA ILE A 543 -13.23 21.40 22.39
C ILE A 543 -13.62 20.12 23.12
N HIS A 544 -14.90 19.78 23.11
CA HIS A 544 -15.39 18.58 23.78
C HIS A 544 -16.58 17.96 23.07
N ASN A 545 -16.78 16.67 23.33
CA ASN A 545 -17.99 15.93 23.02
C ASN A 545 -18.34 15.01 24.19
N GLU A 546 -19.20 14.02 23.98
CA GLU A 546 -19.66 13.10 25.03
C GLU A 546 -18.57 12.16 25.55
N HIS A 547 -17.45 12.04 24.84
CA HIS A 547 -16.39 11.08 25.11
C HIS A 547 -15.06 11.72 25.50
N LEU A 548 -14.70 12.83 24.85
CA LEU A 548 -13.39 13.45 24.94
C LEU A 548 -13.49 14.95 25.18
N ARG A 549 -12.46 15.49 25.83
CA ARG A 549 -12.16 16.92 25.89
C ARG A 549 -10.70 17.15 25.50
N VAL A 550 -10.44 18.15 24.67
CA VAL A 550 -9.09 18.53 24.22
C VAL A 550 -8.84 19.97 24.61
N LEU A 551 -7.74 20.20 25.33
CA LEU A 551 -7.32 21.53 25.77
C LEU A 551 -6.19 22.05 24.89
N PHE A 552 -6.22 23.34 24.60
CA PHE A 552 -5.18 24.05 23.88
C PHE A 552 -4.50 25.08 24.77
N ASP A 553 -3.21 25.27 24.55
CA ASP A 553 -2.44 26.30 25.24
C ASP A 553 -2.80 27.68 24.65
N PRO A 554 -3.35 28.63 25.43
CA PRO A 554 -3.73 29.95 24.93
C PRO A 554 -2.54 30.83 24.51
N LEU A 555 -1.33 30.52 24.99
CA LEU A 555 -0.11 31.26 24.66
C LEU A 555 0.49 30.80 23.34
N THR A 556 0.54 29.48 23.12
CA THR A 556 1.22 28.90 21.96
C THR A 556 0.25 28.47 20.85
N GLY A 557 -1.01 28.18 21.16
CA GLY A 557 -2.01 27.65 20.23
C GLY A 557 -1.95 26.13 19.99
N HIS A 558 -1.02 25.44 20.65
CA HIS A 558 -0.81 23.99 20.47
C HIS A 558 -1.79 23.17 21.31
N LEU A 559 -2.00 21.91 20.90
CA LEU A 559 -2.66 20.90 21.72
C LEU A 559 -1.84 20.72 23.01
N LYS A 560 -2.52 20.76 24.16
CA LYS A 560 -1.92 20.70 25.50
C LYS A 560 -2.27 19.42 26.23
N GLU A 561 -3.53 18.99 26.16
CA GLU A 561 -4.04 17.85 26.92
C GLU A 561 -5.22 17.19 26.21
N ILE A 562 -5.30 15.87 26.31
CA ILE A 562 -6.47 15.07 25.90
C ILE A 562 -7.04 14.40 27.14
N GLN A 563 -8.34 14.51 27.34
CA GLN A 563 -9.09 13.91 28.43
C GLN A 563 -10.09 12.91 27.87
N ASN A 564 -10.08 11.69 28.38
CA ASN A 564 -11.12 10.70 28.15
C ASN A 564 -12.11 10.76 29.31
N LEU A 565 -13.29 11.33 29.04
CA LEU A 565 -14.31 11.65 30.03
C LEU A 565 -14.98 10.37 30.58
N ALA A 566 -15.15 9.35 29.73
CA ALA A 566 -15.77 8.09 30.11
C ALA A 566 -14.90 7.26 31.06
N LYS A 567 -13.58 7.38 30.97
CA LYS A 567 -12.61 6.64 31.80
C LYS A 567 -11.97 7.50 32.89
N ASN A 568 -12.29 8.80 32.93
CA ASN A 568 -11.71 9.78 33.83
C ASN A 568 -10.16 9.75 33.82
N ILE A 569 -9.58 9.66 32.62
CA ILE A 569 -8.12 9.73 32.43
C ILE A 569 -7.77 10.97 31.63
N SER A 570 -6.62 11.56 31.95
CA SER A 570 -6.06 12.70 31.24
C SER A 570 -4.61 12.44 30.87
N LEU A 571 -4.20 12.95 29.72
CA LEU A 571 -2.82 12.88 29.27
C LEU A 571 -2.39 14.24 28.69
N PRO A 572 -1.36 14.88 29.26
CA PRO A 572 -0.66 15.97 28.60
C PRO A 572 -0.05 15.48 27.29
N VAL A 573 -0.41 16.13 26.19
CA VAL A 573 0.07 15.81 24.85
C VAL A 573 0.44 17.12 24.19
N PHE A 574 1.71 17.28 23.83
CA PHE A 574 2.15 18.35 22.94
C PHE A 574 2.28 17.81 21.53
N GLN A 575 1.61 18.42 20.56
CA GLN A 575 1.70 18.03 19.16
C GLN A 575 2.15 19.22 18.32
N SER A 576 3.17 19.02 17.48
CA SER A 576 3.60 20.01 16.49
C SER A 576 4.24 19.36 15.27
N TYR A 577 4.54 20.17 14.25
CA TYR A 577 5.18 19.74 13.02
C TYR A 577 6.66 20.11 12.99
N TYR A 578 7.47 19.16 12.58
CA TYR A 578 8.91 19.32 12.39
C TYR A 578 9.31 18.76 11.03
N TRP A 579 10.56 18.98 10.64
CA TRP A 579 11.13 18.33 9.47
C TRP A 579 12.60 17.96 9.70
N TYR A 580 12.99 16.82 9.16
CA TYR A 580 14.41 16.46 9.06
C TYR A 580 14.98 17.02 7.75
N ASN A 581 16.17 17.59 7.83
CA ASN A 581 16.94 17.98 6.66
C ASN A 581 17.51 16.71 5.99
N ALA A 582 17.16 16.50 4.73
CA ALA A 582 17.59 15.35 3.96
C ALA A 582 19.09 15.44 3.66
N SER A 583 19.84 14.40 4.00
CA SER A 583 21.25 14.32 3.68
C SER A 583 21.49 14.20 2.18
N VAL A 584 22.56 14.83 1.71
CA VAL A 584 23.06 14.75 0.33
C VAL A 584 24.36 13.95 0.24
N GLY A 585 24.73 13.26 1.33
CA GLY A 585 26.06 12.72 1.54
C GLY A 585 26.93 13.61 2.44
N ASN A 586 27.96 13.03 3.02
CA ASN A 586 28.99 13.67 3.84
C ASN A 586 30.30 12.88 3.74
N ASP A 587 31.32 13.28 4.50
CA ASP A 587 32.64 12.63 4.50
C ASP A 587 32.62 11.16 4.97
N GLU A 588 31.62 10.78 5.78
CA GLU A 588 31.44 9.39 6.26
C GLU A 588 30.80 8.50 5.20
N SER A 589 29.86 9.04 4.42
CA SER A 589 29.17 8.31 3.37
C SER A 589 28.55 9.24 2.35
N SER A 590 28.71 8.92 1.06
CA SER A 590 28.06 9.61 -0.05
C SER A 590 26.55 9.34 -0.17
N GLN A 591 25.97 8.50 0.69
CA GLN A 591 24.55 8.14 0.61
C GLN A 591 23.64 9.36 0.83
N ALA A 592 22.84 9.72 -0.17
CA ALA A 592 21.79 10.72 -0.01
C ALA A 592 20.47 10.10 0.48
N SER A 593 19.58 10.93 1.03
CA SER A 593 18.17 10.57 1.22
C SER A 593 17.44 10.64 -0.13
N GLY A 594 16.55 9.69 -0.41
CA GLY A 594 15.85 9.58 -1.69
C GLY A 594 14.51 8.85 -1.57
N ALA A 595 14.02 8.28 -2.67
CA ALA A 595 12.73 7.60 -2.69
C ALA A 595 12.67 6.40 -1.72
N TYR A 596 13.76 5.64 -1.60
CA TYR A 596 13.91 4.49 -0.70
C TYR A 596 14.49 4.89 0.65
N ILE A 597 15.63 5.58 0.61
CA ILE A 597 16.47 5.85 1.79
C ILE A 597 15.92 7.05 2.55
N PHE A 598 15.88 6.91 3.87
CA PHE A 598 15.77 8.04 4.79
C PHE A 598 17.11 8.21 5.50
N ARG A 599 17.79 9.33 5.26
CA ARG A 599 19.02 9.70 5.94
C ARG A 599 18.97 11.17 6.36
N PRO A 600 18.61 11.47 7.62
CA PRO A 600 18.60 12.84 8.11
C PRO A 600 20.02 13.34 8.43
N ASN A 601 20.31 14.61 8.17
CA ASN A 601 21.61 15.23 8.53
C ASN A 601 21.83 15.37 10.04
N SER A 602 20.75 15.33 10.84
CA SER A 602 20.78 15.49 12.28
C SER A 602 19.68 14.65 12.92
N SER A 603 19.92 14.20 14.15
CA SER A 603 18.89 13.54 14.97
C SER A 603 17.84 14.51 15.50
N GLU A 604 18.16 15.80 15.58
CA GLU A 604 17.24 16.85 15.99
C GLU A 604 16.54 17.43 14.77
N PRO A 605 15.21 17.32 14.64
CA PRO A 605 14.49 17.92 13.54
C PRO A 605 14.22 19.41 13.79
N ILE A 606 13.95 20.14 12.73
CA ILE A 606 13.73 21.58 12.75
C ILE A 606 12.22 21.83 12.82
N PRO A 607 11.72 22.72 13.70
CA PRO A 607 10.30 23.05 13.75
C PRO A 607 9.83 23.69 12.45
N VAL A 608 8.63 23.33 12.00
CA VAL A 608 8.01 23.95 10.81
C VAL A 608 7.58 25.38 11.09
N SER A 609 7.15 25.67 12.33
CA SER A 609 6.81 27.03 12.74
C SER A 609 8.04 27.78 13.24
N VAL A 610 8.23 29.00 12.75
CA VAL A 610 9.30 29.91 13.20
C VAL A 610 8.88 30.66 14.49
N SER A 611 7.58 30.81 14.71
CA SER A 611 7.01 31.46 15.90
C SER A 611 6.69 30.43 16.98
N LYS A 612 6.87 30.82 18.25
CA LYS A 612 6.39 30.01 19.39
C LYS A 612 4.86 29.95 19.48
N ARG A 613 4.18 30.95 18.91
CA ARG A 613 2.71 31.03 18.84
C ARG A 613 2.24 30.80 17.41
N ILE A 614 1.39 29.80 17.23
CA ILE A 614 0.73 29.52 15.95
C ILE A 614 -0.60 30.29 15.85
N SER A 615 -1.03 30.57 14.61
CA SER A 615 -2.33 31.17 14.38
C SER A 615 -3.42 30.12 14.55
N THR A 616 -4.46 30.46 15.29
CA THR A 616 -5.58 29.55 15.56
C THR A 616 -6.93 30.23 15.33
N SER A 617 -7.94 29.46 14.90
CA SER A 617 -9.35 29.86 14.88
C SER A 617 -10.24 28.73 15.42
N LEU A 618 -11.35 29.09 16.06
CA LEU A 618 -12.28 28.17 16.70
C LEU A 618 -13.60 28.14 15.92
N VAL A 619 -14.11 26.94 15.63
CA VAL A 619 -15.44 26.71 15.08
C VAL A 619 -16.16 25.74 15.99
N GLN A 620 -17.27 26.17 16.61
CA GLN A 620 -18.04 25.34 17.53
C GLN A 620 -19.52 25.36 17.16
N ASN A 621 -20.10 24.16 17.03
CA ASN A 621 -21.54 23.94 16.95
C ASN A 621 -21.89 22.59 17.59
N ALA A 622 -23.17 22.23 17.57
CA ALA A 622 -23.67 21.01 18.21
C ALA A 622 -23.19 19.70 17.57
N LEU A 623 -22.75 19.72 16.30
CA LEU A 623 -22.32 18.53 15.56
C LEU A 623 -20.81 18.37 15.49
N VAL A 624 -20.07 19.46 15.53
CA VAL A 624 -18.62 19.47 15.43
C VAL A 624 -18.02 20.66 16.17
N GLN A 625 -16.87 20.41 16.81
CA GLN A 625 -16.01 21.43 17.36
C GLN A 625 -14.60 21.29 16.76
N GLU A 626 -14.05 22.39 16.26
CA GLU A 626 -12.80 22.42 15.51
C GLU A 626 -11.89 23.56 15.98
N VAL A 627 -10.60 23.25 16.11
CA VAL A 627 -9.54 24.27 16.20
C VAL A 627 -8.68 24.16 14.95
N HIS A 628 -8.67 25.23 14.16
CA HIS A 628 -7.83 25.33 12.97
C HIS A 628 -6.49 25.91 13.41
N GLN A 629 -5.39 25.30 12.98
CA GLN A 629 -4.02 25.65 13.37
C GLN A 629 -3.17 25.87 12.11
N THR A 630 -2.50 27.01 12.05
CA THR A 630 -1.57 27.33 10.95
C THR A 630 -0.16 27.45 11.50
N PHE A 631 0.70 26.49 11.14
CA PHE A 631 2.10 26.41 11.61
C PHE A 631 3.03 27.23 10.72
N SER A 632 2.79 27.21 9.40
CA SER A 632 3.50 27.99 8.38
C SER A 632 2.60 28.23 7.17
N SER A 633 3.08 28.94 6.15
CA SER A 633 2.34 29.14 4.89
C SER A 633 2.08 27.87 4.09
N TRP A 634 2.77 26.78 4.41
CA TRP A 634 2.72 25.50 3.70
C TRP A 634 2.36 24.31 4.63
N CYS A 635 2.05 24.57 5.91
CA CYS A 635 1.68 23.54 6.87
C CYS A 635 0.57 24.03 7.81
N SER A 636 -0.56 23.32 7.79
CA SER A 636 -1.72 23.59 8.62
C SER A 636 -2.41 22.30 9.06
N GLN A 637 -3.22 22.41 10.10
CA GLN A 637 -3.99 21.31 10.68
C GLN A 637 -5.37 21.79 11.13
N VAL A 638 -6.36 20.91 11.07
CA VAL A 638 -7.64 21.07 11.77
C VAL A 638 -7.75 19.96 12.81
N VAL A 639 -7.85 20.36 14.08
CA VAL A 639 -8.14 19.45 15.21
C VAL A 639 -9.65 19.40 15.38
N ARG A 640 -10.24 18.22 15.28
CA ARG A 640 -11.69 18.06 15.15
C ARG A 640 -12.24 17.02 16.12
N LEU A 641 -13.32 17.39 16.79
CA LEU A 641 -14.20 16.49 17.53
C LEU A 641 -15.60 16.53 16.92
N TYR A 642 -16.05 15.40 16.39
CA TYR A 642 -17.44 15.20 15.99
C TYR A 642 -18.26 14.72 17.18
N ALA A 643 -19.54 15.10 17.23
CA ALA A 643 -20.49 14.52 18.17
C ALA A 643 -20.54 12.98 18.05
N GLY A 644 -20.52 12.28 19.19
CA GLY A 644 -20.56 10.83 19.29
C GLY A 644 -19.31 10.07 18.85
N GLN A 645 -18.22 10.74 18.46
CA GLN A 645 -16.97 10.07 18.06
C GLN A 645 -15.95 10.04 19.21
N PRO A 646 -15.46 8.86 19.65
CA PRO A 646 -14.55 8.74 20.80
C PRO A 646 -13.07 8.90 20.41
N TYR A 647 -12.77 9.79 19.46
CA TYR A 647 -11.40 10.04 18.98
C TYR A 647 -11.25 11.50 18.52
N VAL A 648 -10.03 12.01 18.56
CA VAL A 648 -9.68 13.31 17.98
C VAL A 648 -9.22 13.10 16.54
N GLU A 649 -9.79 13.80 15.57
CA GLU A 649 -9.31 13.80 14.18
C GLU A 649 -8.34 14.96 13.98
N LEU A 650 -7.12 14.68 13.52
CA LEU A 650 -6.15 15.67 13.06
C LEU A 650 -6.07 15.60 11.54
N GLU A 651 -6.74 16.53 10.87
CA GLU A 651 -6.64 16.69 9.41
C GLU A 651 -5.49 17.64 9.09
N TRP A 652 -4.45 17.13 8.46
CA TRP A 652 -3.25 17.89 8.13
C TRP A 652 -3.19 18.21 6.64
N THR A 653 -2.67 19.39 6.30
CA THR A 653 -2.37 19.81 4.93
C THR A 653 -0.92 20.29 4.90
N VAL A 654 -0.09 19.61 4.11
CA VAL A 654 1.35 19.89 3.99
C VAL A 654 1.71 20.07 2.52
N GLY A 655 2.32 21.20 2.20
CA GLY A 655 2.86 21.55 0.91
C GLY A 655 2.27 22.84 0.32
N PRO A 656 2.88 23.41 -0.73
CA PRO A 656 4.11 22.94 -1.37
C PRO A 656 5.31 23.08 -0.42
N ILE A 657 6.08 22.01 -0.24
CA ILE A 657 7.25 22.02 0.67
C ILE A 657 8.32 22.90 0.02
N PRO A 658 8.78 24.00 0.66
CA PRO A 658 9.77 24.88 0.07
C PRO A 658 11.12 24.16 -0.05
N VAL A 659 11.81 24.37 -1.16
CA VAL A 659 13.14 23.80 -1.46
C VAL A 659 14.06 24.81 -2.16
N GLU A 660 13.63 26.08 -2.24
CA GLU A 660 14.38 27.19 -2.82
C GLU A 660 15.66 27.51 -2.02
N ASP A 661 15.72 27.05 -0.77
CA ASP A 661 16.90 27.08 0.10
C ASP A 661 17.92 25.98 -0.22
N GLY A 662 17.64 25.11 -1.20
CA GLY A 662 18.50 23.99 -1.57
C GLY A 662 18.45 22.80 -0.60
N TRP A 663 17.47 22.77 0.32
CA TRP A 663 17.35 21.69 1.30
C TRP A 663 16.13 20.80 1.03
N GLY A 664 16.38 19.50 0.89
CA GLY A 664 15.32 18.48 0.92
C GLY A 664 14.74 18.37 2.33
N LYS A 665 13.41 18.20 2.43
CA LYS A 665 12.71 18.22 3.73
C LYS A 665 11.79 17.01 3.88
N GLU A 666 11.82 16.42 5.06
CA GLU A 666 11.03 15.26 5.45
C GLU A 666 10.17 15.60 6.67
N ILE A 667 8.87 15.81 6.44
CA ILE A 667 7.98 16.48 7.37
C ILE A 667 7.33 15.44 8.27
N ILE A 668 7.37 15.68 9.58
CA ILE A 668 6.83 14.80 10.61
C ILE A 668 5.76 15.53 11.45
N SER A 669 4.73 14.79 11.84
CA SER A 669 3.85 15.14 12.96
C SER A 669 4.36 14.42 14.20
N ARG A 670 4.75 15.18 15.22
CA ARG A 670 5.35 14.64 16.45
C ARG A 670 4.47 14.94 17.65
N PHE A 671 4.26 13.91 18.48
CA PHE A 671 3.55 13.93 19.74
C PHE A 671 4.55 13.71 20.88
N GLN A 672 4.46 14.52 21.93
CA GLN A 672 5.28 14.42 23.13
C GLN A 672 4.36 14.30 24.34
N THR A 673 4.65 13.33 25.21
CA THR A 673 3.85 13.00 26.39
C THR A 673 4.78 12.67 27.56
N PRO A 674 4.29 12.73 28.82
CA PRO A 674 5.07 12.30 29.98
C PRO A 674 5.10 10.78 30.18
N LEU A 675 4.57 9.98 29.23
CA LEU A 675 4.48 8.53 29.36
C LEU A 675 5.87 7.89 29.49
N GLN A 676 6.02 6.99 30.46
CA GLN A 676 7.25 6.25 30.72
C GLN A 676 7.33 5.00 29.83
N THR A 677 7.68 5.19 28.56
CA THR A 677 7.64 4.15 27.53
C THR A 677 8.85 3.21 27.55
N ARG A 678 9.97 3.61 28.17
CA ARG A 678 11.19 2.79 28.34
C ARG A 678 11.71 2.26 27.00
N ALA A 679 11.90 3.17 26.04
CA ALA A 679 12.32 2.90 24.66
C ALA A 679 11.39 1.98 23.85
N ARG A 680 10.17 1.68 24.32
CA ARG A 680 9.22 0.79 23.61
C ARG A 680 8.10 1.56 22.94
N PHE A 681 7.73 1.08 21.76
CA PHE A 681 6.56 1.53 21.01
C PHE A 681 6.03 0.37 20.17
N TYR A 682 4.85 0.54 19.57
CA TYR A 682 4.16 -0.57 18.94
C TYR A 682 3.64 -0.16 17.57
N THR A 683 3.97 -0.93 16.54
CA THR A 683 3.49 -0.70 15.17
C THR A 683 2.74 -1.90 14.65
N ASP A 684 1.80 -1.67 13.74
CA ASP A 684 1.10 -2.75 13.07
C ASP A 684 1.94 -3.42 11.96
N SER A 685 1.73 -4.72 11.77
CA SER A 685 2.19 -5.47 10.61
C SER A 685 1.05 -5.59 9.61
N ASN A 686 1.12 -4.82 8.52
CA ASN A 686 0.15 -4.76 7.42
C ASN A 686 -1.31 -4.66 7.88
N GLY A 687 -1.59 -3.88 8.93
CA GLY A 687 -2.93 -3.64 9.45
C GLY A 687 -3.49 -4.72 10.36
N ARG A 688 -2.71 -5.75 10.71
CA ARG A 688 -3.13 -6.89 11.54
C ARG A 688 -2.46 -6.91 12.90
N GLN A 689 -1.39 -7.69 13.02
CA GLN A 689 -0.70 -7.95 14.28
C GLN A 689 -0.01 -6.68 14.75
N ILE A 690 0.16 -6.55 16.05
CA ILE A 690 0.94 -5.47 16.64
C ILE A 690 2.29 -6.04 17.06
N LEU A 691 3.37 -5.43 16.59
CA LEU A 691 4.73 -5.79 16.93
C LEU A 691 5.28 -4.77 17.93
N GLU A 692 5.91 -5.28 18.99
CA GLU A 692 6.69 -4.45 19.90
C GLU A 692 8.00 -4.04 19.20
N ARG A 693 8.27 -2.74 19.21
CA ARG A 693 9.51 -2.14 18.73
C ARG A 693 10.27 -1.58 19.92
N ARG A 694 11.59 -1.72 19.89
CA ARG A 694 12.48 -1.12 20.88
C ARG A 694 13.52 -0.29 20.17
N ARG A 695 13.63 0.98 20.57
CA ARG A 695 14.61 1.92 20.02
C ARG A 695 16.03 1.36 20.21
N ASP A 696 16.85 1.44 19.17
CA ASP A 696 18.25 1.00 19.12
C ASP A 696 18.45 -0.48 19.49
N TYR A 697 17.49 -1.33 19.13
CA TYR A 697 17.53 -2.75 19.47
C TYR A 697 17.07 -3.63 18.31
N ARG A 698 17.69 -4.81 18.21
CA ARG A 698 17.32 -5.90 17.31
C ARG A 698 17.32 -7.21 18.10
N PRO A 699 16.31 -8.07 17.93
CA PRO A 699 16.20 -9.29 18.72
C PRO A 699 17.15 -10.41 18.25
N THR A 700 17.57 -10.42 16.98
CA THR A 700 18.38 -11.51 16.41
C THR A 700 19.87 -11.21 16.29
N TRP A 701 20.29 -9.94 16.33
CA TRP A 701 21.71 -9.54 16.28
C TRP A 701 22.02 -8.37 17.21
N ASN A 702 23.31 -8.16 17.49
CA ASN A 702 23.76 -6.96 18.19
C ASN A 702 23.87 -5.79 17.20
N LEU A 703 23.00 -4.79 17.33
CA LEU A 703 22.92 -3.66 16.40
C LEU A 703 24.11 -2.72 16.61
N SER A 704 24.93 -2.56 15.58
CA SER A 704 25.83 -1.41 15.45
C SER A 704 25.01 -0.24 14.92
N GLN A 705 24.60 0.66 15.81
CA GLN A 705 23.75 1.81 15.46
C GLN A 705 24.56 2.91 14.76
N THR A 706 24.17 3.23 13.54
CA THR A 706 24.80 4.21 12.66
C THR A 706 23.85 5.34 12.26
N GLU A 707 22.54 5.11 12.34
CA GLU A 707 21.49 6.06 11.99
C GLU A 707 20.38 6.03 13.07
N PRO A 708 20.55 6.74 14.21
CA PRO A 708 19.69 6.63 15.39
C PRO A 708 18.24 7.08 15.15
N VAL A 709 17.98 7.82 14.08
CA VAL A 709 16.61 8.14 13.64
C VAL A 709 16.12 7.11 12.63
N ALA A 710 16.76 7.03 11.45
CA ALA A 710 16.27 6.22 10.35
C ALA A 710 16.22 4.72 10.65
N GLY A 711 17.17 4.20 11.43
CA GLY A 711 17.21 2.82 11.91
C GLY A 711 16.14 2.47 12.95
N ASN A 712 15.37 3.45 13.41
CA ASN A 712 14.23 3.26 14.33
C ASN A 712 12.88 3.57 13.68
N TYR A 713 12.84 3.90 12.38
CA TYR A 713 11.58 4.05 11.66
C TYR A 713 11.03 2.70 11.22
N TYR A 714 9.70 2.53 11.35
CA TYR A 714 8.98 1.32 10.96
C TYR A 714 7.77 1.69 10.09
N PRO A 715 7.29 0.76 9.24
CA PRO A 715 6.07 0.99 8.49
C PRO A 715 4.86 1.01 9.44
N VAL A 716 4.00 2.00 9.27
CA VAL A 716 2.73 2.16 9.97
C VAL A 716 1.63 2.15 8.93
N THR A 717 0.98 1.00 8.76
CA THR A 717 -0.07 0.83 7.73
C THR A 717 -1.47 0.95 8.29
N SER A 718 -1.65 1.02 9.62
CA SER A 718 -2.95 1.27 10.25
C SER A 718 -2.84 2.01 11.56
N ARG A 719 -1.87 1.67 12.43
CA ARG A 719 -1.79 2.22 13.78
C ARG A 719 -0.39 2.10 14.38
N ILE A 720 -0.06 3.09 15.17
CA ILE A 720 1.12 3.13 16.02
C ILE A 720 0.71 3.63 17.41
N PHE A 721 1.34 3.12 18.48
CA PHE A 721 1.05 3.59 19.83
C PHE A 721 2.22 3.49 20.79
N ILE A 722 2.13 4.31 21.83
CA ILE A 722 2.98 4.27 23.02
C ILE A 722 2.09 4.10 24.25
N LYS A 723 2.63 3.46 25.28
CA LYS A 723 1.91 3.22 26.54
C LYS A 723 2.86 3.17 27.72
N ASP A 724 2.31 3.45 28.90
CA ASP A 724 2.94 3.11 30.17
C ASP A 724 2.19 1.94 30.83
N LYS A 725 2.13 1.88 32.16
CA LYS A 725 1.39 0.83 32.90
C LYS A 725 -0.14 1.05 32.92
N LYS A 726 -0.62 2.27 32.69
CA LYS A 726 -2.01 2.68 32.90
C LYS A 726 -2.68 3.16 31.62
N VAL A 727 -2.00 3.98 30.84
CA VAL A 727 -2.55 4.74 29.71
C VAL A 727 -1.82 4.40 28.41
N GLN A 728 -2.57 4.42 27.31
CA GLN A 728 -2.07 4.25 25.95
C GLN A 728 -2.56 5.40 25.07
N LEU A 729 -1.63 6.03 24.35
CA LEU A 729 -1.93 6.96 23.26
C LEU A 729 -1.74 6.23 21.93
N THR A 730 -2.80 6.12 21.14
CA THR A 730 -2.80 5.46 19.83
C THR A 730 -3.07 6.46 18.72
N VAL A 731 -2.30 6.36 17.64
CA VAL A 731 -2.53 7.13 16.41
C VAL A 731 -2.87 6.17 15.28
N LEU A 732 -4.03 6.37 14.66
CA LEU A 732 -4.43 5.65 13.44
C LEU A 732 -4.08 6.46 12.20
N THR A 733 -3.68 5.77 11.14
CA THR A 733 -3.26 6.40 9.88
C THR A 733 -4.24 6.12 8.73
N ASP A 734 -4.53 7.16 7.95
CA ASP A 734 -5.41 7.08 6.78
C ASP A 734 -4.71 6.52 5.52
N ARG A 735 -3.39 6.27 5.60
CA ARG A 735 -2.51 5.72 4.57
C ARG A 735 -1.28 5.10 5.24
N SER A 736 -0.46 4.37 4.48
CA SER A 736 0.85 3.92 4.96
C SER A 736 1.80 5.10 5.18
N GLN A 737 2.52 5.09 6.30
CA GLN A 737 3.50 6.11 6.67
C GLN A 737 4.69 5.46 7.39
N GLY A 738 5.84 6.13 7.42
CA GLY A 738 6.93 5.83 8.35
C GLY A 738 6.64 6.44 9.72
N GLY A 739 6.83 5.68 10.79
CA GLY A 739 6.66 6.18 12.16
C GLY A 739 7.63 5.57 13.16
N SER A 740 7.84 6.28 14.27
CA SER A 740 8.79 5.91 15.31
C SER A 740 8.47 6.51 16.69
N SER A 741 9.28 6.16 17.68
CA SER A 741 9.40 6.78 19.00
C SER A 741 10.89 7.05 19.29
N ILE A 742 11.35 8.24 18.89
CA ILE A 742 12.79 8.62 18.93
C ILE A 742 13.25 8.99 20.34
N SER A 743 12.32 9.39 21.22
CA SER A 743 12.58 9.63 22.65
C SER A 743 11.48 9.02 23.52
N ASP A 744 11.74 8.80 24.80
CA ASP A 744 10.73 8.25 25.70
C ASP A 744 9.53 9.20 25.82
N GLY A 745 8.32 8.64 25.82
CA GLY A 745 7.08 9.41 25.82
C GLY A 745 6.76 10.12 24.50
N SER A 746 7.59 9.98 23.45
CA SER A 746 7.33 10.59 22.14
C SER A 746 6.87 9.58 21.09
N LEU A 747 6.16 10.10 20.09
CA LEU A 747 5.67 9.37 18.94
C LEU A 747 5.75 10.29 17.73
N GLU A 748 6.21 9.81 16.58
CA GLU A 748 6.21 10.61 15.35
C GLU A 748 5.82 9.81 14.11
N LEU A 749 5.19 10.49 13.16
CA LEU A 749 4.77 9.97 11.87
C LEU A 749 5.21 10.95 10.77
N MET A 750 5.96 10.45 9.79
CA MET A 750 6.35 11.23 8.62
C MET A 750 5.17 11.31 7.64
N VAL A 751 4.74 12.53 7.35
CA VAL A 751 3.52 12.80 6.58
C VAL A 751 3.78 13.17 5.13
N HIS A 752 4.93 13.76 4.82
CA HIS A 752 5.32 14.15 3.46
C HIS A 752 6.83 14.33 3.31
N ARG A 753 7.36 14.19 2.10
CA ARG A 753 8.79 14.29 1.76
C ARG A 753 8.94 14.99 0.42
N ARG A 754 9.93 15.88 0.31
CA ARG A 754 10.36 16.48 -0.96
C ARG A 754 11.88 16.56 -0.96
N LEU A 755 12.50 15.83 -1.88
CA LEU A 755 13.94 15.56 -1.89
C LEU A 755 14.56 16.03 -3.19
N LEU A 756 15.85 16.40 -3.15
CA LEU A 756 16.55 17.03 -4.27
C LEU A 756 17.55 16.10 -4.97
N TYR A 757 17.77 14.90 -4.42
CA TYR A 757 18.75 13.93 -4.91
C TYR A 757 18.12 12.53 -5.04
N ASP A 758 18.68 11.73 -5.95
CA ASP A 758 18.44 10.28 -6.01
C ASP A 758 19.28 9.57 -4.94
N ASP A 759 18.80 8.45 -4.41
CA ASP A 759 19.50 7.66 -3.40
C ASP A 759 20.36 6.52 -3.97
N ASN A 760 20.55 6.50 -5.30
CA ASN A 760 21.35 5.53 -6.04
C ASN A 760 20.87 4.08 -5.83
N ARG A 761 19.55 3.87 -5.87
CA ARG A 761 18.92 2.55 -5.86
C ARG A 761 18.23 2.19 -7.18
N GLY A 762 18.51 2.93 -8.26
CA GLY A 762 18.11 2.61 -9.63
C GLY A 762 16.87 3.36 -10.14
N VAL A 763 16.24 4.21 -9.33
CA VAL A 763 15.14 5.07 -9.80
C VAL A 763 15.65 6.21 -10.66
N GLU A 764 16.85 6.72 -10.38
CA GLU A 764 17.53 7.77 -11.16
C GLU A 764 16.71 9.09 -11.22
N GLU A 765 15.85 9.32 -10.23
CA GLU A 765 15.04 10.53 -10.12
C GLU A 765 14.94 10.95 -8.64
N PRO A 766 15.13 12.23 -8.30
CA PRO A 766 14.82 12.72 -6.97
C PRO A 766 13.32 12.63 -6.70
N LEU A 767 12.93 12.44 -5.43
CA LEU A 767 11.52 12.49 -5.00
C LEU A 767 11.02 13.94 -4.96
N LEU A 768 10.78 14.51 -6.15
CA LEU A 768 10.45 15.92 -6.38
C LEU A 768 9.08 16.07 -7.06
N GLU A 769 8.02 15.60 -6.41
CA GLU A 769 6.67 15.59 -6.98
C GLU A 769 6.20 17.02 -7.31
N PRO A 770 5.90 17.35 -8.58
CA PRO A 770 5.69 18.73 -9.01
C PRO A 770 4.36 19.33 -8.54
N GLY A 771 3.34 18.51 -8.25
CA GLY A 771 1.98 19.00 -8.01
C GLY A 771 1.32 19.59 -9.27
N ALA A 772 0.07 20.05 -9.14
CA ALA A 772 -0.71 20.55 -10.27
C ALA A 772 -0.18 21.89 -10.82
N ASP A 773 0.36 22.74 -9.96
CA ASP A 773 0.89 24.07 -10.29
C ASP A 773 2.42 24.08 -10.48
N ARG A 774 3.06 22.90 -10.46
CA ARG A 774 4.50 22.68 -10.58
C ARG A 774 5.36 23.31 -9.47
N ARG A 775 4.77 23.79 -8.38
CA ARG A 775 5.50 24.35 -7.24
C ARG A 775 5.85 23.33 -6.16
N GLY A 776 5.33 22.11 -6.27
CA GLY A 776 5.47 21.03 -5.30
C GLY A 776 4.10 20.48 -4.89
N LEU A 777 3.98 19.16 -4.78
CA LEU A 777 2.73 18.51 -4.43
C LEU A 777 2.26 18.88 -3.02
N VAL A 778 1.00 19.31 -2.91
CA VAL A 778 0.30 19.49 -1.62
C VAL A 778 -0.45 18.21 -1.28
N VAL A 779 -0.28 17.75 -0.04
CA VAL A 779 -0.90 16.52 0.43
C VAL A 779 -1.73 16.81 1.67
N ARG A 780 -2.98 16.34 1.64
CA ARG A 780 -3.90 16.36 2.77
C ARG A 780 -4.13 14.95 3.28
N GLY A 781 -4.12 14.77 4.60
CA GLY A 781 -4.39 13.48 5.24
C GLY A 781 -4.91 13.62 6.65
N ARG A 782 -5.09 12.47 7.32
CA ARG A 782 -5.71 12.41 8.65
C ARG A 782 -5.02 11.44 9.58
N HIS A 783 -4.92 11.84 10.84
CA HIS A 783 -4.60 10.98 11.98
C HIS A 783 -5.78 10.94 12.94
N LEU A 784 -6.15 9.75 13.43
CA LEU A 784 -7.13 9.64 14.52
C LEU A 784 -6.40 9.30 15.81
N LEU A 785 -6.54 10.16 16.82
CA LEU A 785 -5.94 10.00 18.13
C LEU A 785 -6.95 9.37 19.08
N LEU A 786 -6.53 8.29 19.74
CA LEU A 786 -7.30 7.61 20.77
C LEU A 786 -6.48 7.59 22.05
N LEU A 787 -7.10 8.06 23.14
CA LEU A 787 -6.59 7.98 24.49
C LEU A 787 -7.44 6.99 25.29
N ASP A 788 -6.83 5.92 25.78
CA ASP A 788 -7.54 4.93 26.60
C ASP A 788 -6.60 4.31 27.65
N THR A 789 -7.19 3.55 28.56
CA THR A 789 -6.47 2.63 29.44
C THR A 789 -5.83 1.50 28.64
N VAL A 790 -4.70 0.97 29.10
CA VAL A 790 -3.98 -0.13 28.42
C VAL A 790 -4.87 -1.35 28.20
N GLN A 791 -5.79 -1.63 29.13
CA GLN A 791 -6.70 -2.78 29.09
C GLN A 791 -7.78 -2.64 28.00
N ALA A 792 -8.30 -1.43 27.77
CA ALA A 792 -9.41 -1.19 26.85
C ALA A 792 -8.97 -0.68 25.46
N ALA A 793 -7.75 -0.16 25.33
CA ALA A 793 -7.27 0.49 24.11
C ALA A 793 -7.41 -0.38 22.85
N ALA A 794 -7.17 -1.70 22.98
CA ALA A 794 -7.25 -2.64 21.87
C ALA A 794 -8.63 -2.70 21.22
N ASP A 795 -9.70 -2.68 22.03
CA ASP A 795 -11.08 -2.75 21.55
C ASP A 795 -11.46 -1.48 20.79
N GLY A 796 -11.06 -0.32 21.30
CA GLY A 796 -11.27 0.97 20.66
C GLY A 796 -10.54 1.07 19.33
N HIS A 797 -9.22 0.92 19.33
CA HIS A 797 -8.43 1.20 18.12
C HIS A 797 -8.68 0.17 17.01
N ARG A 798 -9.01 -1.11 17.32
CA ARG A 798 -9.31 -2.14 16.30
C ARG A 798 -10.53 -1.77 15.47
N LEU A 799 -11.62 -1.41 16.14
CA LEU A 799 -12.87 -1.01 15.48
C LEU A 799 -12.67 0.24 14.62
N ARG A 800 -12.01 1.27 15.16
CA ARG A 800 -11.80 2.54 14.43
C ARG A 800 -10.83 2.40 13.27
N ALA A 801 -9.81 1.55 13.38
CA ALA A 801 -8.91 1.25 12.26
C ALA A 801 -9.59 0.49 11.13
N GLN A 802 -10.65 -0.27 11.42
CA GLN A 802 -11.47 -0.93 10.42
C GLN A 802 -12.47 0.06 9.79
N GLU A 803 -13.10 0.93 10.57
CA GLU A 803 -13.96 2.01 10.08
C GLU A 803 -13.21 2.99 9.17
N LEU A 804 -11.97 3.34 9.51
CA LEU A 804 -11.13 4.19 8.64
C LEU A 804 -10.73 3.48 7.33
N PHE A 805 -10.66 2.13 7.34
CA PHE A 805 -10.26 1.33 6.18
C PHE A 805 -11.41 1.03 5.22
N MET A 806 -12.56 0.66 5.79
CA MET A 806 -13.82 0.36 5.11
C MET A 806 -14.82 1.47 5.44
N ALA A 807 -14.43 2.71 5.15
CA ALA A 807 -15.24 3.87 5.46
C ALA A 807 -16.52 3.85 4.61
N PRO A 808 -17.70 4.15 5.21
CA PRO A 808 -18.92 4.39 4.47
C PRO A 808 -18.73 5.44 3.38
N TYR A 809 -19.40 5.24 2.25
CA TYR A 809 -19.23 6.08 1.07
C TYR A 809 -20.56 6.75 0.67
N PRO A 810 -20.61 8.09 0.59
CA PRO A 810 -21.79 8.81 0.11
C PRO A 810 -21.88 8.80 -1.41
N VAL A 811 -23.07 8.50 -1.93
CA VAL A 811 -23.47 8.61 -3.33
C VAL A 811 -24.64 9.59 -3.40
N LEU A 812 -24.61 10.54 -4.33
CA LEU A 812 -25.58 11.63 -4.38
C LEU A 812 -26.54 11.46 -5.55
N ALA A 813 -27.71 12.09 -5.49
CA ALA A 813 -28.63 12.18 -6.63
C ALA A 813 -29.48 13.46 -6.57
N PRO A 814 -30.02 13.97 -7.69
CA PRO A 814 -30.86 15.18 -7.70
C PRO A 814 -32.19 15.05 -6.92
N GLY A 815 -32.75 13.84 -6.81
CA GLY A 815 -34.00 13.62 -6.06
C GLY A 815 -35.26 14.02 -6.81
N GLY A 816 -35.25 13.86 -8.14
CA GLY A 816 -36.36 14.19 -9.04
C GLY A 816 -37.23 13.00 -9.44
N GLY A 817 -36.88 11.78 -9.05
CA GLY A 817 -37.68 10.57 -9.26
C GLY A 817 -38.75 10.39 -8.19
N ALA A 818 -39.94 9.95 -8.59
CA ALA A 818 -41.01 9.61 -7.65
C ALA A 818 -40.56 8.46 -6.73
N LEU A 819 -40.47 8.73 -5.42
CA LEU A 819 -40.50 7.67 -4.40
C LEU A 819 -41.88 6.99 -4.51
N PRO A 820 -41.99 5.66 -4.60
CA PRO A 820 -43.30 5.02 -4.74
C PRO A 820 -44.17 5.31 -3.51
N THR A 821 -45.19 6.14 -3.71
CA THR A 821 -46.24 6.46 -2.75
C THR A 821 -47.47 5.60 -3.05
N GLY A 822 -47.75 4.59 -2.22
CA GLY A 822 -49.00 3.83 -2.31
C GLY A 822 -49.05 2.64 -1.34
N PRO A 823 -50.16 2.40 -0.62
CA PRO A 823 -50.27 1.29 0.32
C PRO A 823 -50.76 0.03 -0.42
N SER A 824 -49.89 -0.97 -0.59
CA SER A 824 -50.21 -2.41 -0.51
C SER A 824 -49.06 -3.30 -1.00
N SER A 825 -48.82 -4.38 -0.24
CA SER A 825 -48.05 -5.59 -0.57
C SER A 825 -46.50 -5.55 -0.53
N ASN A 826 -45.96 -5.79 0.68
CA ASN A 826 -44.87 -6.74 1.00
C ASN A 826 -43.54 -6.79 0.23
N ALA A 827 -43.11 -5.73 -0.46
CA ALA A 827 -41.70 -5.59 -0.89
C ALA A 827 -41.23 -4.14 -0.72
N CYS A 828 -39.98 -3.94 -0.29
CA CYS A 828 -39.32 -2.64 -0.07
C CYS A 828 -39.74 -1.84 1.19
N ARG A 829 -39.35 -2.35 2.38
CA ARG A 829 -38.86 -1.42 3.42
C ARG A 829 -37.51 -0.89 2.95
N SER A 830 -37.30 0.43 3.04
CA SER A 830 -36.08 1.21 2.73
C SER A 830 -34.83 0.84 3.54
N SER A 831 -34.77 -0.40 4.04
CA SER A 831 -33.61 -1.08 4.56
C SER A 831 -33.68 -2.51 3.99
N GLN A 832 -32.90 -2.83 2.96
CA GLN A 832 -32.71 -4.24 2.63
C GLN A 832 -32.01 -4.90 3.82
N ARG A 833 -32.73 -5.83 4.45
CA ARG A 833 -32.30 -6.59 5.63
C ARG A 833 -31.36 -7.70 5.18
N CYS A 834 -30.14 -7.73 5.75
CA CYS A 834 -29.88 -8.79 6.70
C CYS A 834 -30.66 -8.43 7.97
N ALA A 835 -31.67 -9.23 8.32
CA ALA A 835 -32.40 -9.04 9.55
C ALA A 835 -31.46 -9.39 10.71
N GLY A 836 -30.86 -8.38 11.35
CA GLY A 836 -30.43 -8.48 12.75
C GLY A 836 -29.09 -9.15 13.08
N SER A 837 -28.32 -9.70 12.15
CA SER A 837 -26.97 -10.20 12.48
C SER A 837 -25.91 -9.13 12.27
N CYS A 838 -25.70 -8.26 13.27
CA CYS A 838 -24.43 -7.53 13.35
C CYS A 838 -23.33 -8.55 13.68
N LEU A 839 -22.23 -8.54 12.93
CA LEU A 839 -21.06 -9.32 13.31
C LEU A 839 -20.53 -8.79 14.65
N PRO A 840 -20.05 -9.67 15.56
CA PRO A 840 -19.37 -9.24 16.77
C PRO A 840 -18.22 -8.28 16.46
N ALA A 841 -17.96 -7.35 17.40
CA ALA A 841 -16.86 -6.39 17.31
C ALA A 841 -15.48 -7.03 17.04
N SER A 842 -15.29 -8.28 17.47
CA SER A 842 -14.06 -9.06 17.28
C SER A 842 -13.84 -9.56 15.85
N ILE A 843 -14.86 -9.55 14.99
CA ILE A 843 -14.75 -9.91 13.56
C ILE A 843 -14.41 -8.63 12.77
N SER A 844 -13.14 -8.19 12.89
CA SER A 844 -12.63 -6.93 12.33
C SER A 844 -11.59 -7.11 11.23
#